data_AF-A0A2E2C6X3-F1
#
_entry.id   AF-A0A2E2C6X3-F1
#
_cell.length_a   1.000
_cell.length_b   1.000
_cell.length_c   1.000
_cell.angle_alpha   90.00
_cell.angle_beta   90.00
_cell.angle_gamma   90.00
#
_symmetry.space_group_name_H-M   'P 1'
#
loop_
_entity.id
_entity.type
_entity.pdbx_description
1 polymer ?
#
loop_
_entity_poly.entity_id
_entity_poly.type
_entity_poly.pdbx_seq_one_letter_code
_entity_poly.pdbx_strand_id
1 'polypeptide(L)'
;MRLFHIVSIVSLFTILTTVSSVTAEEQYLEFLQGLRDKNYHDTALEYLDQIAADKTTPKKVQELIPFERAMTLLMFSRTQRLPEEQEATLDLALAQLASFTKQYPNHPMAGTANTERGKIILEKAEVEGRKAQSPAEQNNKKAHQEAARKLVAQARDIFQKAYNLHEKTWKSFPATFIDKQKEPEKYEARAKAEIQFMSAQLDLAQCTYAEAQTYDPGSADYNRLLKKASEEYAKIHERYRSQVGGLYARMWQGKCFEEQGELGRALGIYNELLGHPGNSSAIKALKDNCLQFRLICLNDDKNKDYELVINEAEQWLKENRSRSRTAIGQGITWELARAQEALANQESTKKGDQERILRQALANARFVNAFRGKYRDVSRLMVGRINAKIQGNSGGDPQDFATAYGLGQDRNKQTKALKDKLAAAKSAADKKKAQVELTQFMEETARILRIALKLADNKTDPKELDHARFLLSYTYYNLRHSYECAILAELVARSDDKVNGGMSLDAAYLALAGYLQAYNDSPKDQRYVDNQHMEEICNLITSRWPESGRANDARIQLGNIYSSTERPAEAAKWFSQVPPAAPQYTDAQIRAGQAYWNSYLTAMSRRSETKPENAKEWSELAEKHLRTGIAATLKSLPAEAKTPEDLTAAKTSLAQIALNNGKYQDAIDILSKDPHAVLKAIHVAKGTKRPAKGVQSSEFANLVYQLQLRGYIGLQQIDLARKAMKELEESASGSGGESITEMYRQLGEKITEEIERLKAAGDTKRIDDVRKSLETFLTDIFKRKDQTYGSLVWIGETYYGMGQGASEDPAVARGYYDKAAAAFEEILKRQAATGDFIPGDFQVGITLRLVNCKREQGEYEAALKLLAPILKEKEKSPEVQFEAANLLQTWASSGQGDNSKKYMDAINGMELENGAVIKGWNYLARLLQNSMDTPGREDLKEMYYDAQYNKVESLQKYAIAVNDAEKLERAKSEINVLGQISVDLPDDVWERFNKLYRQIQVDMGEDPQDLARRVSASETVAANDATPLETETPADTSQKVAQQPVAQATGGSNTMIIVLLLLVGVGGAAAFYFFGMKPGKKSTRPSYQLATNVTMPADIPAPAPASPKPSRSASSKSAAPGVSVEKSRSKAEPEKSKTRQPTEKTDSDKSESGKEKRKLTPEQIAARKAKLAQMSPEEIAARKAAIAKKKAAQAKQQKQSRPRPENESQDS
;
A
#
# COMPACT_ATOMS: atom_id res chain seq x y z
N MET A 1 -62.37 -30.09 -72.28
CA MET A 1 -61.53 -30.08 -71.05
C MET A 1 -60.02 -30.00 -71.34
N ARG A 2 -59.38 -30.89 -72.10
CA ARG A 2 -57.89 -30.95 -72.18
C ARG A 2 -57.16 -29.69 -72.68
N LEU A 3 -57.72 -28.86 -73.57
CA LEU A 3 -57.06 -27.60 -73.99
C LEU A 3 -56.99 -26.54 -72.87
N PHE A 4 -57.99 -26.47 -71.99
CA PHE A 4 -58.11 -25.37 -71.03
C PHE A 4 -56.99 -25.36 -69.99
N HIS A 5 -56.59 -26.54 -69.51
CA HIS A 5 -55.52 -26.68 -68.52
C HIS A 5 -54.13 -26.31 -69.06
N ILE A 6 -53.88 -26.53 -70.36
CA ILE A 6 -52.61 -26.16 -71.00
C ILE A 6 -52.48 -24.63 -71.07
N VAL A 7 -53.55 -23.93 -71.45
CA VAL A 7 -53.57 -22.45 -71.47
C VAL A 7 -53.37 -21.89 -70.07
N SER A 8 -54.06 -22.42 -69.05
CA SER A 8 -53.87 -21.98 -67.66
C SER A 8 -52.44 -22.18 -67.14
N ILE A 9 -51.78 -23.29 -67.48
CA ILE A 9 -50.39 -23.54 -67.06
C ILE A 9 -49.40 -22.60 -67.76
N VAL A 10 -49.57 -22.36 -69.07
CA VAL A 10 -48.70 -21.44 -69.83
C VAL A 10 -48.88 -19.99 -69.34
N SER A 11 -50.11 -19.54 -69.07
CA SER A 11 -50.36 -18.22 -68.50
C SER A 11 -49.82 -18.06 -67.07
N LEU A 12 -49.80 -19.12 -66.27
CA LEU A 12 -49.17 -19.07 -64.95
C LEU A 12 -47.65 -18.92 -65.07
N PHE A 13 -47.04 -19.63 -66.03
CA PHE A 13 -45.59 -19.57 -66.27
C PHE A 13 -45.13 -18.19 -66.76
N THR A 14 -45.86 -17.54 -67.67
CA THR A 14 -45.49 -16.18 -68.14
C THR A 14 -45.61 -15.11 -67.05
N ILE A 15 -46.61 -15.22 -66.16
CA ILE A 15 -46.75 -14.31 -65.01
C ILE A 15 -45.61 -14.48 -64.00
N LEU A 16 -45.14 -15.72 -63.78
CA LEU A 16 -43.99 -16.01 -62.92
C LEU A 16 -42.64 -15.51 -63.49
N THR A 17 -42.50 -15.38 -64.81
CA THR A 17 -41.26 -14.87 -65.44
C THR A 17 -41.11 -13.34 -65.46
N THR A 18 -42.13 -12.57 -65.06
CA THR A 18 -42.06 -11.09 -64.99
C THR A 18 -42.17 -10.54 -63.57
N VAL A 19 -41.96 -11.36 -62.55
CA VAL A 19 -41.74 -10.87 -61.18
C VAL A 19 -40.31 -10.36 -61.09
N SER A 20 -40.09 -9.12 -61.52
CA SER A 20 -38.91 -8.35 -61.11
C SER A 20 -38.83 -8.42 -59.59
N SER A 21 -37.69 -8.87 -59.05
CA SER A 21 -37.47 -8.94 -57.61
C SER A 21 -37.46 -7.52 -57.04
N VAL A 22 -38.62 -7.06 -56.56
CA VAL A 22 -38.76 -5.82 -55.79
C VAL A 22 -38.06 -6.04 -54.46
N THR A 23 -36.76 -5.80 -54.44
CA THR A 23 -35.98 -5.63 -53.23
C THR A 23 -36.64 -4.51 -52.43
N ALA A 24 -37.24 -4.84 -51.29
CA ALA A 24 -37.72 -3.85 -50.35
C ALA A 24 -36.49 -3.07 -49.84
N GLU A 25 -36.28 -1.87 -50.38
CA GLU A 25 -35.17 -1.00 -49.98
C GLU A 25 -35.29 -0.72 -48.48
N GLU A 26 -34.24 -1.06 -47.73
CA GLU A 26 -34.27 -0.95 -46.27
C GLU A 26 -34.45 0.51 -45.86
N GLN A 27 -35.41 0.79 -44.98
CA GLN A 27 -35.70 2.14 -44.52
C GLN A 27 -34.69 2.60 -43.46
N TYR A 28 -33.39 2.59 -43.79
CA TYR A 28 -32.24 2.71 -42.89
C TYR A 28 -32.41 3.80 -41.81
N LEU A 29 -32.81 5.01 -42.23
CA LEU A 29 -32.96 6.17 -41.34
C LEU A 29 -34.23 6.12 -40.48
N GLU A 30 -35.31 5.47 -40.95
CA GLU A 30 -36.54 5.29 -40.17
C GLU A 30 -36.36 4.21 -39.10
N PHE A 31 -35.66 3.11 -39.43
CA PHE A 31 -35.31 2.08 -38.44
C PHE A 31 -34.39 2.65 -37.35
N LEU A 32 -33.34 3.37 -37.76
CA LEU A 32 -32.44 4.08 -36.84
C LEU A 32 -33.18 5.04 -35.91
N GLN A 33 -34.12 5.84 -36.44
CA GLN A 33 -34.93 6.73 -35.61
C GLN A 33 -35.84 5.93 -34.66
N GLY A 34 -36.42 4.82 -35.12
CA GLY A 34 -37.23 3.91 -34.30
C GLY A 34 -36.46 3.22 -33.16
N LEU A 35 -35.13 3.10 -33.25
CA LEU A 35 -34.27 2.70 -32.13
C LEU A 35 -34.06 3.85 -31.14
N ARG A 36 -33.75 5.06 -31.64
CA ARG A 36 -33.58 6.28 -30.82
C ARG A 36 -34.83 6.64 -30.03
N ASP A 37 -36.01 6.56 -30.65
CA ASP A 37 -37.30 6.88 -30.02
C ASP A 37 -37.66 5.91 -28.88
N LYS A 38 -37.03 4.73 -28.84
CA LYS A 38 -37.12 3.74 -27.75
C LYS A 38 -36.00 3.87 -26.72
N ASN A 39 -35.05 4.80 -26.92
CA ASN A 39 -33.80 4.97 -26.16
C ASN A 39 -32.80 3.81 -26.32
N TYR A 40 -32.89 3.00 -27.39
CA TYR A 40 -31.91 1.95 -27.72
C TYR A 40 -30.70 2.56 -28.45
N HIS A 41 -29.96 3.41 -27.73
CA HIS A 41 -28.88 4.20 -28.31
C HIS A 41 -27.64 3.37 -28.65
N ASP A 42 -27.27 2.39 -27.82
CA ASP A 42 -26.16 1.47 -28.10
C ASP A 42 -26.41 0.66 -29.38
N THR A 43 -27.57 0.01 -29.47
CA THR A 43 -28.00 -0.73 -30.67
C THR A 43 -28.14 0.17 -31.92
N ALA A 44 -28.48 1.44 -31.74
CA ALA A 44 -28.47 2.42 -32.82
C ALA A 44 -27.05 2.78 -33.32
N LEU A 45 -26.02 2.67 -32.46
CA LEU A 45 -24.62 2.80 -32.86
C LEU A 45 -24.11 1.51 -33.52
N GLU A 46 -24.41 0.34 -32.96
CA GLU A 46 -24.10 -0.96 -33.57
C GLU A 46 -24.68 -1.08 -34.99
N TYR A 47 -25.93 -0.66 -35.18
CA TYR A 47 -26.58 -0.62 -36.50
C TYR A 47 -25.88 0.37 -37.46
N LEU A 48 -25.48 1.55 -36.97
CA LEU A 48 -24.70 2.51 -37.77
C LEU A 48 -23.32 1.98 -38.16
N ASP A 49 -22.74 1.06 -37.39
CA ASP A 49 -21.48 0.38 -37.70
C ASP A 49 -21.70 -0.76 -38.70
N GLN A 50 -22.80 -1.52 -38.59
CA GLN A 50 -23.19 -2.54 -39.56
C GLN A 50 -23.40 -1.95 -40.96
N ILE A 51 -24.21 -0.89 -41.09
CA ILE A 51 -24.47 -0.24 -42.39
C ILE A 51 -23.30 0.63 -42.88
N ALA A 52 -22.26 0.84 -42.07
CA ALA A 52 -20.99 1.41 -42.52
C ALA A 52 -20.05 0.36 -43.11
N ALA A 53 -20.14 -0.89 -42.65
CA ALA A 53 -19.38 -2.02 -43.16
C ALA A 53 -19.98 -2.60 -44.44
N ASP A 54 -21.30 -2.52 -44.60
CA ASP A 54 -21.98 -2.98 -45.80
C ASP A 54 -21.72 -2.06 -47.02
N LYS A 55 -21.28 -2.69 -48.10
CA LYS A 55 -20.99 -2.05 -49.40
C LYS A 55 -22.24 -1.84 -50.25
N THR A 56 -23.37 -2.46 -49.89
CA THR A 56 -24.67 -2.29 -50.58
C THR A 56 -25.46 -1.07 -50.08
N THR A 57 -25.14 -0.57 -48.88
CA THR A 57 -25.80 0.62 -48.29
C THR A 57 -25.73 1.82 -49.24
N PRO A 58 -26.86 2.46 -49.60
CA PRO A 58 -26.89 3.54 -50.57
C PRO A 58 -25.97 4.70 -50.18
N LYS A 59 -25.24 5.26 -51.15
CA LYS A 59 -24.23 6.32 -50.90
C LYS A 59 -24.77 7.51 -50.09
N LYS A 60 -26.02 7.92 -50.33
CA LYS A 60 -26.70 9.00 -49.57
C LYS A 60 -26.86 8.69 -48.07
N VAL A 61 -26.98 7.41 -47.71
CA VAL A 61 -27.01 6.94 -46.32
C VAL A 61 -25.57 6.89 -45.78
N GLN A 62 -24.62 6.30 -46.53
CA GLN A 62 -23.20 6.25 -46.13
C GLN A 62 -22.61 7.64 -45.84
N GLU A 63 -22.90 8.65 -46.66
CA GLU A 63 -22.48 10.05 -46.44
C GLU A 63 -23.04 10.63 -45.12
N LEU A 64 -24.23 10.20 -44.69
CA LEU A 64 -24.90 10.63 -43.46
C LEU A 64 -24.42 9.91 -42.19
N ILE A 65 -23.83 8.71 -42.26
CA ILE A 65 -23.49 7.90 -41.08
C ILE A 65 -22.75 8.68 -39.98
N PRO A 66 -21.72 9.52 -40.26
CA PRO A 66 -21.03 10.27 -39.20
C PRO A 66 -21.92 11.35 -38.54
N PHE A 67 -22.83 11.98 -39.29
CA PHE A 67 -23.84 12.89 -38.71
C PHE A 67 -24.83 12.12 -37.82
N GLU A 68 -25.29 10.96 -38.30
CA GLU A 68 -26.25 10.15 -37.57
C GLU A 68 -25.64 9.48 -36.31
N ARG A 69 -24.38 9.05 -36.34
CA ARG A 69 -23.65 8.61 -35.13
C ARG A 69 -23.63 9.73 -34.09
N ALA A 70 -23.32 10.96 -34.50
CA ALA A 70 -23.33 12.09 -33.60
C ALA A 70 -24.71 12.43 -33.04
N MET A 71 -25.78 12.35 -33.84
CA MET A 71 -27.15 12.56 -33.35
C MET A 71 -27.55 11.49 -32.33
N THR A 72 -27.16 10.23 -32.54
CA THR A 72 -27.37 9.15 -31.57
C THR A 72 -26.58 9.41 -30.28
N LEU A 73 -25.29 9.77 -30.37
CA LEU A 73 -24.45 10.13 -29.21
C LEU A 73 -24.99 11.36 -28.44
N LEU A 74 -25.55 12.36 -29.13
CA LEU A 74 -26.19 13.53 -28.52
C LEU A 74 -27.50 13.22 -27.78
N MET A 75 -28.17 12.10 -28.11
CA MET A 75 -29.28 11.60 -27.32
C MET A 75 -28.77 10.73 -26.17
N PHE A 76 -27.78 9.88 -26.42
CA PHE A 76 -27.17 8.99 -25.42
C PHE A 76 -26.45 9.73 -24.29
N SER A 77 -25.82 10.88 -24.56
CA SER A 77 -25.22 11.71 -23.51
C SER A 77 -26.25 12.19 -22.48
N ARG A 78 -27.53 12.30 -22.86
CA ARG A 78 -28.65 12.71 -21.99
C ARG A 78 -29.20 11.56 -21.14
N THR A 79 -28.79 10.31 -21.40
CA THR A 79 -29.15 9.13 -20.59
C THR A 79 -28.04 8.70 -19.63
N GLN A 80 -26.82 9.25 -19.75
CA GLN A 80 -25.69 8.95 -18.86
C GLN A 80 -25.95 9.43 -17.43
N ARG A 81 -25.32 8.73 -16.46
CA ARG A 81 -25.43 9.06 -15.03
C ARG A 81 -24.16 9.68 -14.46
N LEU A 82 -22.99 9.31 -14.98
CA LEU A 82 -21.72 9.89 -14.57
C LEU A 82 -21.36 11.08 -15.50
N PRO A 83 -20.96 12.24 -14.94
CA PRO A 83 -20.52 13.39 -15.74
C PRO A 83 -19.35 13.06 -16.68
N GLU A 84 -18.43 12.19 -16.24
CA GLU A 84 -17.29 11.74 -17.02
C GLU A 84 -17.72 10.95 -18.28
N GLU A 85 -18.72 10.08 -18.16
CA GLU A 85 -19.32 9.34 -19.29
C GLU A 85 -20.10 10.29 -20.22
N GLN A 86 -20.83 11.24 -19.65
CA GLN A 86 -21.56 12.27 -20.40
C GLN A 86 -20.61 13.13 -21.24
N GLU A 87 -19.51 13.62 -20.66
CA GLU A 87 -18.53 14.43 -21.38
C GLU A 87 -17.81 13.63 -22.48
N ALA A 88 -17.37 12.40 -22.19
CA ALA A 88 -16.77 11.52 -23.19
C ALA A 88 -17.73 11.25 -24.38
N THR A 89 -19.02 11.03 -24.09
CA THR A 89 -20.05 10.84 -25.13
C THR A 89 -20.25 12.10 -25.98
N LEU A 90 -20.20 13.30 -25.37
CA LEU A 90 -20.28 14.58 -26.07
C LEU A 90 -19.04 14.85 -26.94
N ASP A 91 -17.83 14.46 -26.50
CA ASP A 91 -16.62 14.61 -27.30
C ASP A 91 -16.57 13.63 -28.48
N LEU A 92 -17.08 12.40 -28.31
CA LEU A 92 -17.33 11.48 -29.42
C LEU A 92 -18.32 12.07 -30.44
N ALA A 93 -19.41 12.70 -29.96
CA ALA A 93 -20.36 13.39 -30.85
C ALA A 93 -19.70 14.55 -31.60
N LEU A 94 -18.90 15.39 -30.91
CA LEU A 94 -18.13 16.48 -31.51
C LEU A 94 -17.17 15.98 -32.60
N ALA A 95 -16.45 14.88 -32.35
CA ALA A 95 -15.53 14.27 -33.30
C ALA A 95 -16.26 13.78 -34.57
N GLN A 96 -17.41 13.11 -34.40
CA GLN A 96 -18.22 12.63 -35.51
C GLN A 96 -18.80 13.78 -36.36
N LEU A 97 -19.32 14.86 -35.73
CA LEU A 97 -19.77 16.06 -36.46
C LEU A 97 -18.62 16.81 -37.14
N ALA A 98 -17.45 16.90 -36.51
CA ALA A 98 -16.26 17.50 -37.11
C ALA A 98 -15.78 16.69 -38.32
N SER A 99 -15.83 15.36 -38.25
CA SER A 99 -15.55 14.46 -39.37
C SER A 99 -16.54 14.69 -40.52
N PHE A 100 -17.85 14.66 -40.23
CA PHE A 100 -18.91 14.91 -41.21
C PHE A 100 -18.75 16.25 -41.94
N THR A 101 -18.58 17.34 -41.19
CA THR A 101 -18.44 18.70 -41.76
C THR A 101 -17.12 18.94 -42.50
N LYS A 102 -16.08 18.13 -42.24
CA LYS A 102 -14.83 18.12 -43.00
C LYS A 102 -14.94 17.31 -44.29
N GLN A 103 -15.62 16.16 -44.26
CA GLN A 103 -15.79 15.29 -45.43
C GLN A 103 -16.83 15.83 -46.42
N TYR A 104 -17.94 16.37 -45.91
CA TYR A 104 -19.12 16.76 -46.70
C TYR A 104 -19.53 18.23 -46.46
N PRO A 105 -18.64 19.23 -46.65
CA PRO A 105 -18.86 20.62 -46.26
C PRO A 105 -20.03 21.33 -46.98
N ASN A 106 -20.49 20.79 -48.12
CA ASN A 106 -21.63 21.31 -48.89
C ASN A 106 -22.91 20.45 -48.77
N HIS A 107 -22.92 19.40 -47.94
CA HIS A 107 -24.11 18.56 -47.77
C HIS A 107 -25.24 19.33 -47.06
N PRO A 108 -26.54 19.10 -47.36
CA PRO A 108 -27.65 19.83 -46.74
C PRO A 108 -27.64 19.85 -45.20
N MET A 109 -27.21 18.75 -44.55
CA MET A 109 -27.09 18.69 -43.09
C MET A 109 -25.82 19.35 -42.52
N ALA A 110 -24.87 19.83 -43.34
CA ALA A 110 -23.63 20.44 -42.87
C ALA A 110 -23.85 21.74 -42.08
N GLY A 111 -24.92 22.48 -42.39
CA GLY A 111 -25.36 23.62 -41.57
C GLY A 111 -25.77 23.18 -40.17
N THR A 112 -26.67 22.20 -40.08
CA THR A 112 -27.16 21.62 -38.81
C THR A 112 -26.03 20.98 -38.00
N ALA A 113 -25.12 20.25 -38.66
CA ALA A 113 -23.96 19.65 -38.01
C ALA A 113 -23.02 20.70 -37.38
N ASN A 114 -22.84 21.85 -38.03
CA ASN A 114 -22.10 22.96 -37.42
C ASN A 114 -22.90 23.63 -36.29
N THR A 115 -24.22 23.83 -36.43
CA THR A 115 -25.09 24.32 -35.34
C THR A 115 -24.91 23.48 -34.07
N GLU A 116 -25.01 22.15 -34.15
CA GLU A 116 -24.92 21.31 -32.95
C GLU A 116 -23.47 21.23 -32.40
N ARG A 117 -22.43 21.29 -33.25
CA ARG A 117 -21.04 21.46 -32.77
C ARG A 117 -20.86 22.75 -31.97
N GLY A 118 -21.40 23.85 -32.48
CA GLY A 118 -21.34 25.16 -31.82
C GLY A 118 -21.98 25.11 -30.44
N LYS A 119 -23.14 24.45 -30.32
CA LYS A 119 -23.86 24.30 -29.05
C LYS A 119 -23.06 23.52 -27.99
N ILE A 120 -22.49 22.37 -28.33
CA ILE A 120 -21.71 21.57 -27.36
C ILE A 120 -20.48 22.36 -26.88
N ILE A 121 -19.78 23.06 -27.78
CA ILE A 121 -18.60 23.87 -27.44
C ILE A 121 -19.01 25.09 -26.59
N LEU A 122 -20.16 25.70 -26.87
CA LEU A 122 -20.72 26.80 -26.07
C LEU A 122 -21.15 26.32 -24.68
N GLU A 123 -21.76 25.15 -24.56
CA GLU A 123 -22.11 24.54 -23.27
C GLU A 123 -20.86 24.22 -22.44
N LYS A 124 -19.79 23.71 -23.05
CA LYS A 124 -18.47 23.59 -22.39
C LYS A 124 -17.90 24.96 -21.98
N ALA A 125 -18.10 26.01 -22.78
CA ALA A 125 -17.70 27.37 -22.41
C ALA A 125 -18.46 27.90 -21.18
N GLU A 126 -19.76 27.61 -21.08
CA GLU A 126 -20.57 27.93 -19.90
C GLU A 126 -20.19 27.10 -18.67
N VAL A 127 -19.75 25.85 -18.84
CA VAL A 127 -19.17 25.05 -17.73
C VAL A 127 -17.93 25.74 -17.17
N GLU A 128 -17.00 26.19 -18.03
CA GLU A 128 -15.82 26.94 -17.59
C GLU A 128 -16.21 28.30 -16.97
N GLY A 129 -17.19 29.02 -17.53
CA GLY A 129 -17.75 30.23 -16.92
C GLY A 129 -18.33 29.99 -15.52
N ARG A 130 -19.03 28.87 -15.31
CA ARG A 130 -19.53 28.46 -13.99
C ARG A 130 -18.41 28.09 -13.03
N LYS A 131 -17.33 27.43 -13.48
CA LYS A 131 -16.13 27.20 -12.65
C LYS A 131 -15.48 28.52 -12.23
N ALA A 132 -15.32 29.47 -13.14
CA ALA A 132 -14.79 30.81 -12.84
C ALA A 132 -15.60 31.60 -11.79
N GLN A 133 -16.89 31.26 -11.62
CA GLN A 133 -17.79 31.86 -10.64
C GLN A 133 -17.97 31.02 -9.36
N SER A 134 -17.47 29.78 -9.30
CA SER A 134 -17.60 28.92 -8.12
C SER A 134 -16.55 29.29 -7.06
N PRO A 135 -16.95 29.55 -5.79
CA PRO A 135 -16.00 29.85 -4.71
C PRO A 135 -14.99 28.73 -4.41
N ALA A 136 -15.22 27.51 -4.90
CA ALA A 136 -14.24 26.41 -4.82
C ALA A 136 -13.02 26.64 -5.73
N GLU A 137 -13.22 27.25 -6.90
CA GLU A 137 -12.21 27.45 -7.94
C GLU A 137 -11.67 28.90 -8.00
N GLN A 138 -11.87 29.67 -6.92
CA GLN A 138 -11.49 31.09 -6.84
C GLN A 138 -10.01 31.36 -7.20
N ASN A 139 -9.11 30.39 -6.91
CA ASN A 139 -7.69 30.47 -7.27
C ASN A 139 -7.45 30.29 -8.78
N ASN A 140 -8.28 29.48 -9.45
CA ASN A 140 -8.19 29.13 -10.87
C ASN A 140 -9.05 30.04 -11.76
N LYS A 141 -9.86 30.94 -11.17
CA LYS A 141 -10.82 31.83 -11.83
C LYS A 141 -10.34 32.39 -13.18
N LYS A 142 -9.16 33.00 -13.24
CA LYS A 142 -8.63 33.61 -14.48
C LYS A 142 -8.43 32.58 -15.61
N ALA A 143 -7.90 31.40 -15.29
CA ALA A 143 -7.70 30.33 -16.26
C ALA A 143 -9.04 29.82 -16.80
N HIS A 144 -10.06 29.70 -15.95
CA HIS A 144 -11.42 29.37 -16.37
C HIS A 144 -12.06 30.47 -17.24
N GLN A 145 -11.84 31.76 -16.93
CA GLN A 145 -12.28 32.88 -17.78
C GLN A 145 -11.57 32.90 -19.15
N GLU A 146 -10.32 32.47 -19.23
CA GLU A 146 -9.56 32.33 -20.48
C GLU A 146 -10.00 31.10 -21.29
N ALA A 147 -10.21 29.96 -20.63
CA ALA A 147 -10.76 28.75 -21.25
C ALA A 147 -12.17 29.00 -21.83
N ALA A 148 -13.05 29.64 -21.05
CA ALA A 148 -14.39 30.02 -21.51
C ALA A 148 -14.32 30.94 -22.74
N ARG A 149 -13.50 32.00 -22.74
CA ARG A 149 -13.35 32.89 -23.91
C ARG A 149 -12.87 32.15 -25.15
N LYS A 150 -11.90 31.25 -25.01
CA LYS A 150 -11.38 30.41 -26.09
C LYS A 150 -12.49 29.52 -26.69
N LEU A 151 -13.31 28.91 -25.84
CA LEU A 151 -14.43 28.06 -26.26
C LEU A 151 -15.55 28.88 -26.92
N VAL A 152 -15.94 30.05 -26.38
CA VAL A 152 -16.92 30.94 -27.04
C VAL A 152 -16.44 31.39 -28.42
N ALA A 153 -15.15 31.74 -28.56
CA ALA A 153 -14.58 32.11 -29.86
C ALA A 153 -14.62 30.95 -30.88
N GLN A 154 -14.34 29.72 -30.44
CA GLN A 154 -14.45 28.51 -31.28
C GLN A 154 -15.91 28.21 -31.66
N ALA A 155 -16.85 28.31 -30.72
CA ALA A 155 -18.27 28.18 -30.99
C ALA A 155 -18.74 29.19 -32.03
N ARG A 156 -18.34 30.47 -31.90
CA ARG A 156 -18.72 31.54 -32.84
C ARG A 156 -18.24 31.31 -34.28
N ASP A 157 -16.99 30.87 -34.48
CA ASP A 157 -16.48 30.51 -35.81
C ASP A 157 -17.31 29.36 -36.46
N ILE A 158 -17.68 28.36 -35.66
CA ILE A 158 -18.50 27.22 -36.10
C ILE A 158 -19.94 27.65 -36.39
N PHE A 159 -20.55 28.49 -35.54
CA PHE A 159 -21.86 29.07 -35.79
C PHE A 159 -21.88 30.03 -36.99
N GLN A 160 -20.80 30.75 -37.28
CA GLN A 160 -20.70 31.58 -38.49
C GLN A 160 -20.70 30.71 -39.76
N LYS A 161 -20.08 29.53 -39.70
CA LYS A 161 -20.15 28.53 -40.80
C LYS A 161 -21.57 27.96 -40.95
N ALA A 162 -22.26 27.70 -39.83
CA ALA A 162 -23.67 27.31 -39.85
C ALA A 162 -24.56 28.42 -40.45
N TYR A 163 -24.42 29.68 -39.99
CA TYR A 163 -25.10 30.86 -40.52
C TYR A 163 -24.92 30.96 -42.04
N ASN A 164 -23.68 30.87 -42.54
CA ASN A 164 -23.40 31.02 -43.97
C ASN A 164 -24.09 29.93 -44.81
N LEU A 165 -24.15 28.69 -44.30
CA LEU A 165 -24.82 27.56 -44.98
C LEU A 165 -26.35 27.67 -44.91
N HIS A 166 -26.92 28.01 -43.76
CA HIS A 166 -28.36 28.21 -43.60
C HIS A 166 -28.85 29.43 -44.39
N GLU A 167 -28.08 30.53 -44.44
CA GLU A 167 -28.39 31.69 -45.27
C GLU A 167 -28.38 31.35 -46.77
N LYS A 168 -27.36 30.63 -47.24
CA LYS A 168 -27.26 30.15 -48.62
C LYS A 168 -28.46 29.26 -48.98
N THR A 169 -28.92 28.44 -48.04
CA THR A 169 -30.06 27.52 -48.20
C THR A 169 -31.39 28.28 -48.21
N TRP A 170 -31.58 29.28 -47.33
CA TRP A 170 -32.76 30.14 -47.35
C TRP A 170 -32.83 31.01 -48.62
N LYS A 171 -31.70 31.57 -49.07
CA LYS A 171 -31.58 32.38 -50.30
C LYS A 171 -31.72 31.58 -51.60
N SER A 172 -31.69 30.23 -51.59
CA SER A 172 -31.94 29.43 -52.79
C SER A 172 -33.43 29.26 -53.12
N PHE A 173 -34.33 29.56 -52.18
CA PHE A 173 -35.77 29.60 -52.46
C PHE A 173 -36.16 30.92 -53.13
N PRO A 174 -37.15 30.93 -54.04
CA PRO A 174 -37.62 32.16 -54.67
C PRO A 174 -38.08 33.21 -53.65
N ALA A 175 -37.71 34.47 -53.89
CA ALA A 175 -38.20 35.61 -53.11
C ALA A 175 -39.70 35.89 -53.34
N THR A 176 -40.26 35.40 -54.45
CA THR A 176 -41.68 35.46 -54.78
C THR A 176 -42.56 34.67 -53.81
N PHE A 177 -43.88 34.85 -53.93
CA PHE A 177 -44.86 34.11 -53.15
C PHE A 177 -44.88 32.63 -53.54
N ILE A 178 -44.71 31.74 -52.56
CA ILE A 178 -44.92 30.29 -52.71
C ILE A 178 -46.31 29.97 -52.17
N ASP A 179 -47.17 29.42 -53.02
CA ASP A 179 -48.55 29.09 -52.68
C ASP A 179 -48.59 27.82 -51.80
N LYS A 180 -48.99 27.97 -50.54
CA LYS A 180 -49.05 26.87 -49.56
C LYS A 180 -49.99 25.72 -49.97
N GLN A 181 -51.02 25.97 -50.79
CA GLN A 181 -51.95 24.94 -51.23
C GLN A 181 -51.47 24.23 -52.51
N LYS A 182 -50.75 24.93 -53.39
CA LYS A 182 -50.25 24.36 -54.66
C LYS A 182 -48.85 23.75 -54.54
N GLU A 183 -48.00 24.28 -53.67
CA GLU A 183 -46.61 23.83 -53.46
C GLU A 183 -46.28 23.63 -51.97
N PRO A 184 -47.04 22.81 -51.22
CA PRO A 184 -46.90 22.66 -49.77
C PRO A 184 -45.48 22.27 -49.34
N GLU A 185 -44.85 21.30 -50.02
CA GLU A 185 -43.49 20.85 -49.71
C GLU A 185 -42.44 21.95 -49.85
N LYS A 186 -42.54 22.79 -50.90
CA LYS A 186 -41.62 23.91 -51.13
C LYS A 186 -41.86 25.04 -50.12
N TYR A 187 -43.12 25.30 -49.77
CA TYR A 187 -43.49 26.26 -48.73
C TYR A 187 -42.90 25.85 -47.38
N GLU A 188 -43.05 24.58 -46.99
CA GLU A 188 -42.56 24.05 -45.72
C GLU A 188 -41.02 23.92 -45.70
N ALA A 189 -40.39 23.56 -46.81
CA ALA A 189 -38.94 23.57 -46.95
C ALA A 189 -38.35 24.99 -46.82
N ARG A 190 -38.98 26.01 -47.44
CA ARG A 190 -38.57 27.42 -47.28
C ARG A 190 -38.74 27.90 -45.85
N ALA A 191 -39.88 27.59 -45.21
CA ALA A 191 -40.13 27.94 -43.81
C ALA A 191 -39.12 27.28 -42.86
N LYS A 192 -38.76 26.01 -43.10
CA LYS A 192 -37.74 25.29 -42.35
C LYS A 192 -36.35 25.93 -42.50
N ALA A 193 -35.97 26.32 -43.72
CA ALA A 193 -34.73 27.04 -43.97
C ALA A 193 -34.69 28.44 -43.32
N GLU A 194 -35.82 29.16 -43.31
CA GLU A 194 -35.93 30.46 -42.63
C GLU A 194 -35.75 30.33 -41.12
N ILE A 195 -36.38 29.32 -40.49
CA ILE A 195 -36.23 29.08 -39.06
C ILE A 195 -34.79 28.66 -38.73
N GLN A 196 -34.16 27.80 -39.54
CA GLN A 196 -32.75 27.42 -39.36
C GLN A 196 -31.81 28.62 -39.47
N PHE A 197 -32.08 29.54 -40.39
CA PHE A 197 -31.33 30.78 -40.53
C PHE A 197 -31.53 31.74 -39.34
N MET A 198 -32.78 31.92 -38.88
CA MET A 198 -33.09 32.67 -37.65
C MET A 198 -32.41 32.07 -36.41
N SER A 199 -32.34 30.74 -36.29
CA SER A 199 -31.61 30.08 -35.20
C SER A 199 -30.12 30.37 -35.24
N ALA A 200 -29.48 30.33 -36.42
CA ALA A 200 -28.07 30.68 -36.53
C ALA A 200 -27.79 32.17 -36.21
N GLN A 201 -28.76 33.06 -36.44
CA GLN A 201 -28.69 34.45 -35.97
C GLN A 201 -28.73 34.54 -34.43
N LEU A 202 -29.60 33.77 -33.79
CA LEU A 202 -29.69 33.67 -32.32
C LEU A 202 -28.44 33.03 -31.70
N ASP A 203 -27.90 31.97 -32.30
CA ASP A 203 -26.69 31.29 -31.83
C ASP A 203 -25.46 32.23 -31.83
N LEU A 204 -25.34 33.08 -32.86
CA LEU A 204 -24.28 34.10 -32.95
C LEU A 204 -24.45 35.21 -31.89
N ALA A 205 -25.68 35.70 -31.67
CA ALA A 205 -25.97 36.66 -30.60
C ALA A 205 -25.74 36.07 -29.21
N GLN A 206 -26.07 34.79 -29.01
CA GLN A 206 -25.78 34.05 -27.77
C GLN A 206 -24.28 33.89 -27.56
N CYS A 207 -23.46 33.77 -28.61
CA CYS A 207 -22.01 33.86 -28.47
C CYS A 207 -21.54 35.26 -28.04
N THR A 208 -22.18 36.36 -28.43
CA THR A 208 -21.85 37.70 -27.91
C THR A 208 -22.22 37.82 -26.42
N TYR A 209 -23.39 37.31 -26.02
CA TYR A 209 -23.81 37.25 -24.62
C TYR A 209 -22.88 36.37 -23.76
N ALA A 210 -22.59 35.15 -24.22
CA ALA A 210 -21.71 34.21 -23.52
C ALA A 210 -20.27 34.73 -23.38
N GLU A 211 -19.77 35.50 -24.36
CA GLU A 211 -18.48 36.19 -24.20
C GLU A 211 -18.53 37.19 -23.05
N ALA A 212 -19.62 37.96 -22.89
CA ALA A 212 -19.79 38.85 -21.75
C ALA A 212 -19.69 38.10 -20.41
N GLN A 213 -20.34 36.93 -20.29
CA GLN A 213 -20.33 36.11 -19.06
C GLN A 213 -18.94 35.60 -18.64
N THR A 214 -17.93 35.69 -19.51
CA THR A 214 -16.54 35.35 -19.17
C THR A 214 -15.81 36.47 -18.44
N TYR A 215 -16.29 37.70 -18.53
CA TYR A 215 -15.74 38.87 -17.85
C TYR A 215 -16.37 39.05 -16.47
N ASP A 216 -15.71 39.82 -15.61
CA ASP A 216 -16.26 40.14 -14.29
C ASP A 216 -17.50 41.05 -14.43
N PRO A 217 -18.63 40.75 -13.73
CA PRO A 217 -19.85 41.54 -13.82
C PRO A 217 -19.63 43.03 -13.56
N GLY A 218 -20.27 43.87 -14.36
CA GLY A 218 -20.14 45.32 -14.30
C GLY A 218 -18.82 45.89 -14.86
N SER A 219 -17.88 45.06 -15.33
CA SER A 219 -16.67 45.54 -16.01
C SER A 219 -16.98 46.20 -17.36
N ALA A 220 -16.03 46.98 -17.88
CA ALA A 220 -16.21 47.72 -19.14
C ALA A 220 -16.50 46.78 -20.33
N ASP A 221 -15.78 45.66 -20.43
CA ASP A 221 -16.01 44.66 -21.49
C ASP A 221 -17.32 43.89 -21.31
N TYR A 222 -17.68 43.52 -20.07
CA TYR A 222 -18.98 42.91 -19.75
C TYR A 222 -20.14 43.78 -20.24
N ASN A 223 -20.16 45.06 -19.84
CA ASN A 223 -21.21 46.00 -20.25
C ASN A 223 -21.19 46.28 -21.76
N ARG A 224 -20.00 46.42 -22.38
CA ARG A 224 -19.83 46.61 -23.83
C ARG A 224 -20.39 45.43 -24.63
N LEU A 225 -20.13 44.20 -24.18
CA LEU A 225 -20.58 42.98 -24.85
C LEU A 225 -22.08 42.73 -24.63
N LEU A 226 -22.62 42.95 -23.42
CA LEU A 226 -24.07 42.89 -23.19
C LEU A 226 -24.84 43.94 -23.99
N LYS A 227 -24.31 45.16 -24.15
CA LYS A 227 -24.93 46.17 -25.03
C LYS A 227 -24.93 45.70 -26.49
N LYS A 228 -23.80 45.18 -26.97
CA LYS A 228 -23.71 44.61 -28.32
C LYS A 228 -24.72 43.45 -28.50
N ALA A 229 -24.83 42.55 -27.53
CA ALA A 229 -25.79 41.45 -27.56
C ALA A 229 -27.25 41.96 -27.57
N SER A 230 -27.60 42.98 -26.78
CA SER A 230 -28.96 43.52 -26.77
C SER A 230 -29.33 44.22 -28.09
N GLU A 231 -28.35 44.83 -28.78
CA GLU A 231 -28.52 45.37 -30.13
C GLU A 231 -28.61 44.29 -31.22
N GLU A 232 -27.90 43.17 -31.08
CA GLU A 232 -28.01 42.01 -31.97
C GLU A 232 -29.39 41.33 -31.81
N TYR A 233 -29.81 41.10 -30.56
CA TYR A 233 -31.14 40.56 -30.24
C TYR A 233 -32.29 41.49 -30.64
N ALA A 234 -32.12 42.82 -30.55
CA ALA A 234 -33.10 43.78 -31.06
C ALA A 234 -33.40 43.56 -32.54
N LYS A 235 -32.35 43.48 -33.38
CA LYS A 235 -32.46 43.32 -34.84
C LYS A 235 -33.12 41.99 -35.23
N ILE A 236 -32.86 40.92 -34.47
CA ILE A 236 -33.52 39.62 -34.66
C ILE A 236 -35.01 39.72 -34.29
N HIS A 237 -35.35 40.31 -33.14
CA HIS A 237 -36.75 40.53 -32.75
C HIS A 237 -37.49 41.37 -33.80
N GLU A 238 -36.92 42.50 -34.23
CA GLU A 238 -37.53 43.39 -35.23
C GLU A 238 -37.86 42.68 -36.54
N ARG A 239 -36.99 41.77 -37.00
CA ARG A 239 -37.21 40.98 -38.21
C ARG A 239 -38.27 39.89 -38.05
N TYR A 240 -38.39 39.29 -36.87
CA TYR A 240 -39.22 38.09 -36.64
C TYR A 240 -40.24 38.26 -35.50
N ARG A 241 -40.78 39.48 -35.28
CA ARG A 241 -41.56 39.88 -34.08
C ARG A 241 -42.64 38.90 -33.62
N SER A 242 -43.37 38.29 -34.55
CA SER A 242 -44.47 37.34 -34.28
C SER A 242 -44.04 35.86 -34.26
N GLN A 243 -42.79 35.55 -34.61
CA GLN A 243 -42.26 34.19 -34.55
C GLN A 243 -41.64 33.90 -33.18
N VAL A 244 -41.70 32.64 -32.75
CA VAL A 244 -41.14 32.18 -31.46
C VAL A 244 -39.67 32.59 -31.29
N GLY A 245 -38.84 32.51 -32.35
CA GLY A 245 -37.43 32.92 -32.27
C GLY A 245 -37.23 34.42 -32.07
N GLY A 246 -38.08 35.26 -32.67
CA GLY A 246 -38.08 36.71 -32.41
C GLY A 246 -38.53 37.05 -30.99
N LEU A 247 -39.41 36.25 -30.39
CA LEU A 247 -39.79 36.39 -28.97
C LEU A 247 -38.68 35.90 -28.02
N TYR A 248 -37.93 34.86 -28.37
CA TYR A 248 -36.72 34.47 -27.65
C TYR A 248 -35.62 35.54 -27.73
N ALA A 249 -35.44 36.18 -28.90
CA ALA A 249 -34.55 37.34 -29.02
C ALA A 249 -34.98 38.48 -28.08
N ARG A 250 -36.28 38.79 -28.03
CA ARG A 250 -36.86 39.80 -27.12
C ARG A 250 -36.57 39.48 -25.65
N MET A 251 -36.72 38.22 -25.23
CA MET A 251 -36.36 37.76 -23.88
C MET A 251 -34.88 37.99 -23.57
N TRP A 252 -33.97 37.54 -24.45
CA TRP A 252 -32.53 37.70 -24.25
C TRP A 252 -32.08 39.17 -24.32
N GLN A 253 -32.78 40.03 -25.08
CA GLN A 253 -32.61 41.48 -25.02
C GLN A 253 -32.93 42.02 -23.61
N GLY A 254 -34.04 41.57 -23.00
CA GLY A 254 -34.38 41.87 -21.60
C GLY A 254 -33.28 41.42 -20.63
N LYS A 255 -32.76 40.20 -20.81
CA LYS A 255 -31.69 39.63 -19.98
C LYS A 255 -30.39 40.43 -20.04
N CYS A 256 -30.06 40.99 -21.20
CA CYS A 256 -28.92 41.90 -21.33
C CYS A 256 -29.14 43.22 -20.57
N PHE A 257 -30.36 43.76 -20.50
CA PHE A 257 -30.66 44.97 -19.71
C PHE A 257 -30.71 44.70 -18.20
N GLU A 258 -31.24 43.54 -17.78
CA GLU A 258 -31.20 43.07 -16.40
C GLU A 258 -29.76 43.06 -15.86
N GLU A 259 -28.84 42.46 -16.62
CA GLU A 259 -27.44 42.31 -16.22
C GLU A 259 -26.60 43.58 -16.37
N GLN A 260 -27.04 44.54 -17.20
CA GLN A 260 -26.55 45.93 -17.16
C GLN A 260 -27.09 46.72 -15.95
N GLY A 261 -28.04 46.15 -15.20
CA GLY A 261 -28.70 46.82 -14.08
C GLY A 261 -29.78 47.83 -14.49
N GLU A 262 -30.20 47.85 -15.76
CA GLU A 262 -31.30 48.64 -16.32
C GLU A 262 -32.67 47.97 -16.06
N LEU A 263 -32.93 47.59 -14.80
CA LEU A 263 -34.01 46.66 -14.40
C LEU A 263 -35.40 47.06 -14.90
N GLY A 264 -35.72 48.36 -14.95
CA GLY A 264 -37.02 48.84 -15.45
C GLY A 264 -37.28 48.49 -16.92
N ARG A 265 -36.24 48.45 -17.77
CA ARG A 265 -36.36 48.04 -19.18
C ARG A 265 -36.52 46.53 -19.31
N ALA A 266 -35.79 45.77 -18.49
CA ALA A 266 -35.92 44.31 -18.43
C ALA A 266 -37.32 43.89 -17.97
N LEU A 267 -37.82 44.46 -16.86
CA LEU A 267 -39.17 44.22 -16.35
C LEU A 267 -40.25 44.59 -17.37
N GLY A 268 -40.12 45.70 -18.11
CA GLY A 268 -41.04 46.05 -19.19
C GLY A 268 -41.13 44.96 -20.28
N ILE A 269 -39.98 44.44 -20.70
CA ILE A 269 -39.87 43.36 -21.69
C ILE A 269 -40.42 42.03 -21.16
N TYR A 270 -40.13 41.68 -19.90
CA TYR A 270 -40.65 40.44 -19.32
C TYR A 270 -42.17 40.49 -19.14
N ASN A 271 -42.73 41.63 -18.76
CA ASN A 271 -44.18 41.83 -18.68
C ASN A 271 -44.87 41.71 -20.05
N GLU A 272 -44.28 42.29 -21.11
CA GLU A 272 -44.72 42.15 -22.50
C GLU A 272 -44.83 40.67 -22.93
N LEU A 273 -43.79 39.87 -22.65
CA LEU A 273 -43.73 38.46 -23.02
C LEU A 273 -44.60 37.55 -22.14
N LEU A 274 -44.71 37.85 -20.84
CA LEU A 274 -45.63 37.16 -19.92
C LEU A 274 -47.10 37.41 -20.29
N GLY A 275 -47.42 38.58 -20.82
CA GLY A 275 -48.76 38.93 -21.32
C GLY A 275 -49.17 38.26 -22.64
N HIS A 276 -48.21 37.69 -23.40
CA HIS A 276 -48.48 37.15 -24.74
C HIS A 276 -49.54 36.02 -24.74
N PRO A 277 -50.59 36.03 -25.59
CA PRO A 277 -51.73 35.11 -25.49
C PRO A 277 -51.46 33.66 -25.96
N GLY A 278 -50.28 33.38 -26.54
CA GLY A 278 -49.93 32.06 -27.05
C GLY A 278 -49.81 30.97 -25.96
N ASN A 279 -50.25 29.75 -26.27
CA ASN A 279 -50.32 28.63 -25.34
C ASN A 279 -49.55 27.35 -25.77
N SER A 280 -48.73 27.45 -26.83
CA SER A 280 -47.88 26.33 -27.29
C SER A 280 -46.77 26.00 -26.29
N SER A 281 -46.18 24.81 -26.37
CA SER A 281 -45.14 24.36 -25.44
C SER A 281 -43.93 25.32 -25.42
N ALA A 282 -43.52 25.83 -26.58
CA ALA A 282 -42.42 26.79 -26.68
C ALA A 282 -42.75 28.16 -26.08
N ILE A 283 -43.99 28.66 -26.24
CA ILE A 283 -44.41 29.92 -25.59
C ILE A 283 -44.53 29.73 -24.06
N LYS A 284 -44.93 28.56 -23.58
CA LYS A 284 -44.91 28.24 -22.14
C LYS A 284 -43.48 28.27 -21.60
N ALA A 285 -42.55 27.57 -22.25
CA ALA A 285 -41.13 27.59 -21.86
C ALA A 285 -40.52 29.00 -21.91
N LEU A 286 -40.84 29.81 -22.93
CA LEU A 286 -40.46 31.22 -22.99
C LEU A 286 -40.97 32.00 -21.77
N LYS A 287 -42.27 31.87 -21.44
CA LYS A 287 -42.86 32.52 -20.25
C LYS A 287 -42.23 32.08 -18.94
N ASP A 288 -41.88 30.81 -18.79
CA ASP A 288 -41.22 30.32 -17.57
C ASP A 288 -39.83 30.96 -17.38
N ASN A 289 -39.07 31.13 -18.47
CA ASN A 289 -37.79 31.86 -18.46
C ASN A 289 -38.01 33.36 -18.16
N CYS A 290 -38.98 34.01 -18.82
CA CYS A 290 -39.33 35.41 -18.56
C CYS A 290 -39.77 35.64 -17.11
N LEU A 291 -40.49 34.69 -16.50
CA LEU A 291 -40.83 34.73 -15.08
C LEU A 291 -39.57 34.60 -14.23
N GLN A 292 -38.72 33.60 -14.47
CA GLN A 292 -37.48 33.44 -13.71
C GLN A 292 -36.61 34.72 -13.74
N PHE A 293 -36.46 35.35 -14.91
CA PHE A 293 -35.70 36.58 -15.06
C PHE A 293 -36.39 37.79 -14.40
N ARG A 294 -37.74 37.90 -14.51
CA ARG A 294 -38.53 38.87 -13.75
C ARG A 294 -38.31 38.74 -12.25
N LEU A 295 -38.30 37.51 -11.71
CA LEU A 295 -38.01 37.26 -10.29
C LEU A 295 -36.61 37.75 -9.92
N ILE A 296 -35.57 37.54 -10.76
CA ILE A 296 -34.23 38.09 -10.52
C ILE A 296 -34.26 39.62 -10.42
N CYS A 297 -34.95 40.32 -11.33
CA CYS A 297 -35.09 41.78 -11.26
C CYS A 297 -35.80 42.27 -9.98
N LEU A 298 -36.87 41.60 -9.56
CA LEU A 298 -37.62 41.95 -8.35
C LEU A 298 -36.83 41.66 -7.05
N ASN A 299 -35.97 40.64 -7.09
CA ASN A 299 -35.12 40.16 -5.99
C ASN A 299 -33.75 40.88 -5.92
N ASP A 300 -33.57 41.97 -6.68
CA ASP A 300 -32.38 42.83 -6.67
C ASP A 300 -32.44 43.87 -5.54
N ASP A 301 -31.28 44.23 -4.98
CA ASP A 301 -31.14 45.21 -3.90
C ASP A 301 -31.65 46.63 -4.25
N LYS A 302 -31.88 46.96 -5.53
CA LYS A 302 -32.52 48.22 -5.95
C LYS A 302 -34.05 48.21 -5.77
N ASN A 303 -34.69 47.05 -5.89
CA ASN A 303 -36.15 46.90 -5.89
C ASN A 303 -36.66 46.32 -4.56
N LYS A 304 -36.03 45.23 -4.08
CA LYS A 304 -36.36 44.55 -2.81
C LYS A 304 -37.81 44.05 -2.70
N ASP A 305 -38.45 43.72 -3.82
CA ASP A 305 -39.84 43.25 -3.92
C ASP A 305 -39.99 41.77 -3.45
N TYR A 306 -39.35 41.40 -2.34
CA TYR A 306 -39.20 40.00 -1.90
C TYR A 306 -40.54 39.30 -1.67
N GLU A 307 -41.56 39.99 -1.17
CA GLU A 307 -42.90 39.42 -1.02
C GLU A 307 -43.57 39.10 -2.37
N LEU A 308 -43.36 39.94 -3.40
CA LEU A 308 -43.87 39.68 -4.74
C LEU A 308 -43.13 38.50 -5.40
N VAL A 309 -41.81 38.41 -5.21
CA VAL A 309 -41.00 37.25 -5.65
C VAL A 309 -41.51 35.96 -5.03
N ILE A 310 -41.79 35.97 -3.72
CA ILE A 310 -42.34 34.81 -3.00
C ILE A 310 -43.70 34.41 -3.59
N ASN A 311 -44.63 35.36 -3.74
CA ASN A 311 -45.98 35.11 -4.24
C ASN A 311 -45.98 34.56 -5.68
N GLU A 312 -45.25 35.20 -6.60
CA GLU A 312 -45.19 34.76 -8.01
C GLU A 312 -44.51 33.38 -8.16
N ALA A 313 -43.43 33.13 -7.42
CA ALA A 313 -42.72 31.84 -7.46
C ALA A 313 -43.54 30.70 -6.82
N GLU A 314 -44.15 30.92 -5.65
CA GLU A 314 -45.00 29.90 -5.01
C GLU A 314 -46.26 29.61 -5.84
N GLN A 315 -46.85 30.61 -6.50
CA GLN A 315 -47.95 30.39 -7.45
C GLN A 315 -47.50 29.51 -8.62
N TRP A 316 -46.38 29.85 -9.28
CA TRP A 316 -45.89 29.06 -10.41
C TRP A 316 -45.58 27.61 -9.98
N LEU A 317 -44.91 27.40 -8.85
CA LEU A 317 -44.58 26.06 -8.34
C LEU A 317 -45.83 25.25 -7.95
N LYS A 318 -46.87 25.91 -7.42
CA LYS A 318 -48.17 25.30 -7.08
C LYS A 318 -48.92 24.81 -8.32
N GLU A 319 -48.90 25.59 -9.40
CA GLU A 319 -49.55 25.28 -10.68
C GLU A 319 -48.72 24.28 -11.52
N ASN A 320 -47.38 24.35 -11.45
CA ASN A 320 -46.46 23.64 -12.34
C ASN A 320 -45.65 22.55 -11.63
N ARG A 321 -46.29 21.78 -10.72
CA ARG A 321 -45.62 20.79 -9.85
C ARG A 321 -44.75 19.74 -10.58
N SER A 322 -45.10 19.36 -11.81
CA SER A 322 -44.30 18.44 -12.63
C SER A 322 -43.03 19.09 -13.22
N ARG A 323 -42.99 20.43 -13.28
CA ARG A 323 -41.94 21.23 -13.92
C ARG A 323 -40.97 21.87 -12.92
N SER A 324 -41.25 21.80 -11.61
CA SER A 324 -40.37 22.27 -10.53
C SER A 324 -38.96 21.65 -10.55
N ARG A 325 -38.81 20.44 -11.11
CA ARG A 325 -37.52 19.74 -11.24
C ARG A 325 -36.71 20.11 -12.49
N THR A 326 -37.26 20.88 -13.43
CA THR A 326 -36.48 21.39 -14.59
C THR A 326 -35.49 22.46 -14.13
N ALA A 327 -34.48 22.79 -14.94
CA ALA A 327 -33.51 23.84 -14.58
C ALA A 327 -34.17 25.22 -14.33
N ILE A 328 -35.24 25.54 -15.07
CA ILE A 328 -36.05 26.75 -14.85
C ILE A 328 -36.83 26.66 -13.53
N GLY A 329 -37.44 25.50 -13.23
CA GLY A 329 -38.13 25.27 -11.96
C GLY A 329 -37.21 25.33 -10.74
N GLN A 330 -35.98 24.81 -10.88
CA GLN A 330 -34.90 24.96 -9.89
C GLN A 330 -34.50 26.44 -9.73
N GLY A 331 -34.43 27.20 -10.83
CA GLY A 331 -34.14 28.63 -10.81
C GLY A 331 -35.22 29.48 -10.13
N ILE A 332 -36.50 29.20 -10.41
CA ILE A 332 -37.64 29.83 -9.71
C ILE A 332 -37.61 29.47 -8.21
N THR A 333 -37.28 28.22 -7.87
CA THR A 333 -37.13 27.79 -6.46
C THR A 333 -35.91 28.42 -5.77
N TRP A 334 -34.84 28.70 -6.52
CA TRP A 334 -33.65 29.40 -6.02
C TRP A 334 -33.93 30.88 -5.73
N GLU A 335 -34.62 31.58 -6.64
CA GLU A 335 -35.02 32.98 -6.40
C GLU A 335 -36.04 33.10 -5.25
N LEU A 336 -36.95 32.13 -5.12
CA LEU A 336 -37.80 31.97 -3.94
C LEU A 336 -36.98 31.83 -2.64
N ALA A 337 -35.98 30.94 -2.62
CA ALA A 337 -35.11 30.74 -1.45
C ALA A 337 -34.29 32.01 -1.10
N ARG A 338 -33.78 32.72 -2.12
CA ARG A 338 -33.12 34.03 -1.96
C ARG A 338 -34.05 35.08 -1.36
N ALA A 339 -35.26 35.24 -1.90
CA ALA A 339 -36.22 36.23 -1.43
C ALA A 339 -36.69 35.92 0.01
N GLN A 340 -36.90 34.65 0.33
CA GLN A 340 -37.19 34.21 1.70
C GLN A 340 -36.02 34.53 2.65
N GLU A 341 -34.76 34.22 2.30
CA GLU A 341 -33.63 34.61 3.16
C GLU A 341 -33.50 36.14 3.29
N ALA A 342 -33.69 36.89 2.19
CA ALA A 342 -33.58 38.35 2.20
C ALA A 342 -34.67 39.01 3.06
N LEU A 343 -35.93 38.60 2.91
CA LEU A 343 -37.05 39.03 3.75
C LEU A 343 -36.82 38.68 5.23
N ALA A 344 -36.28 37.50 5.52
CA ALA A 344 -35.96 37.10 6.89
C ALA A 344 -34.77 37.87 7.50
N ASN A 345 -33.99 38.60 6.70
CA ASN A 345 -32.90 39.47 7.18
C ASN A 345 -33.31 40.94 7.30
N GLN A 346 -34.52 41.35 6.89
CA GLN A 346 -34.99 42.73 7.07
C GLN A 346 -35.24 43.04 8.55
N GLU A 347 -34.88 44.26 8.99
CA GLU A 347 -35.08 44.71 10.38
C GLU A 347 -36.56 44.82 10.79
N SER A 348 -37.45 44.96 9.80
CA SER A 348 -38.92 44.92 9.93
C SER A 348 -39.47 43.53 10.30
N THR A 349 -38.72 42.45 10.05
CA THR A 349 -39.22 41.07 10.21
C THR A 349 -39.14 40.62 11.67
N LYS A 350 -40.31 40.30 12.24
CA LYS A 350 -40.44 39.79 13.62
C LYS A 350 -39.66 38.48 13.79
N LYS A 351 -38.97 38.29 14.92
CA LYS A 351 -38.14 37.10 15.19
C LYS A 351 -38.83 35.75 14.96
N GLY A 352 -40.11 35.62 15.31
CA GLY A 352 -40.88 34.38 15.07
C GLY A 352 -41.14 34.10 13.59
N ASP A 353 -41.34 35.16 12.78
CA ASP A 353 -41.47 35.05 11.33
C ASP A 353 -40.11 34.86 10.65
N GLN A 354 -39.05 35.52 11.15
CA GLN A 354 -37.68 35.32 10.69
C GLN A 354 -37.27 33.84 10.73
N GLU A 355 -37.47 33.14 11.85
CA GLU A 355 -37.11 31.71 11.92
C GLU A 355 -37.99 30.85 11.01
N ARG A 356 -39.30 31.13 10.93
CA ARG A 356 -40.24 30.45 10.02
C ARG A 356 -39.82 30.58 8.56
N ILE A 357 -39.51 31.80 8.12
CA ILE A 357 -39.12 32.10 6.74
C ILE A 357 -37.73 31.53 6.43
N LEU A 358 -36.76 31.57 7.37
CA LEU A 358 -35.47 30.89 7.22
C LEU A 358 -35.63 29.37 7.08
N ARG A 359 -36.55 28.73 7.82
CA ARG A 359 -36.86 27.30 7.64
C ARG A 359 -37.47 27.00 6.25
N GLN A 360 -38.28 27.90 5.69
CA GLN A 360 -38.80 27.78 4.31
C GLN A 360 -37.68 27.93 3.27
N ALA A 361 -36.83 28.97 3.41
CA ALA A 361 -35.66 29.19 2.57
C ALA A 361 -34.70 27.99 2.59
N LEU A 362 -34.44 27.40 3.77
CA LEU A 362 -33.62 26.20 3.95
C LEU A 362 -34.19 24.98 3.21
N ALA A 363 -35.51 24.81 3.19
CA ALA A 363 -36.16 23.70 2.50
C ALA A 363 -36.04 23.86 0.97
N ASN A 364 -36.27 25.06 0.47
CA ASN A 364 -36.14 25.41 -0.95
C ASN A 364 -34.68 25.33 -1.43
N ALA A 365 -33.73 25.83 -0.63
CA ALA A 365 -32.29 25.69 -0.89
C ALA A 365 -31.85 24.22 -0.91
N ARG A 366 -32.31 23.38 0.03
CA ARG A 366 -32.04 21.92 0.02
C ARG A 366 -32.64 21.23 -1.21
N PHE A 367 -33.86 21.57 -1.61
CA PHE A 367 -34.46 21.04 -2.83
C PHE A 367 -33.60 21.34 -4.06
N VAL A 368 -33.16 22.59 -4.22
CA VAL A 368 -32.28 23.01 -5.31
C VAL A 368 -30.90 22.32 -5.23
N ASN A 369 -30.35 22.15 -4.02
CA ASN A 369 -29.05 21.51 -3.79
C ASN A 369 -28.99 20.03 -4.19
N ALA A 370 -30.13 19.34 -4.16
CA ALA A 370 -30.24 17.93 -4.55
C ALA A 370 -30.05 17.69 -6.07
N PHE A 371 -30.07 18.73 -6.89
CA PHE A 371 -29.88 18.62 -8.35
C PHE A 371 -28.44 18.98 -8.77
N ARG A 372 -27.88 18.20 -9.70
CA ARG A 372 -26.64 18.55 -10.41
C ARG A 372 -26.99 19.64 -11.44
N GLY A 373 -26.61 20.90 -11.16
CA GLY A 373 -26.97 22.05 -11.99
C GLY A 373 -26.39 23.37 -11.46
N LYS A 374 -26.67 24.47 -12.18
CA LYS A 374 -26.06 25.81 -11.97
C LYS A 374 -26.24 26.43 -10.57
N TYR A 375 -27.11 25.84 -9.74
CA TYR A 375 -27.40 26.31 -8.38
C TYR A 375 -26.83 25.41 -7.25
N ARG A 376 -26.14 24.30 -7.54
CA ARG A 376 -25.66 23.34 -6.50
C ARG A 376 -24.74 24.01 -5.47
N ASP A 377 -23.73 24.75 -5.91
CA ASP A 377 -22.73 25.30 -4.98
C ASP A 377 -23.28 26.48 -4.16
N VAL A 378 -23.98 27.41 -4.81
CA VAL A 378 -24.60 28.57 -4.14
C VAL A 378 -25.71 28.16 -3.17
N SER A 379 -26.48 27.10 -3.47
CA SER A 379 -27.45 26.53 -2.52
C SER A 379 -26.78 25.82 -1.36
N ARG A 380 -25.63 25.15 -1.55
CA ARG A 380 -24.85 24.55 -0.45
C ARG A 380 -24.40 25.62 0.55
N LEU A 381 -23.89 26.75 0.05
CA LEU A 381 -23.47 27.89 0.86
C LEU A 381 -24.65 28.56 1.57
N MET A 382 -25.80 28.69 0.91
CA MET A 382 -27.04 29.17 1.54
C MET A 382 -27.52 28.23 2.65
N VAL A 383 -27.53 26.91 2.44
CA VAL A 383 -27.88 25.90 3.46
C VAL A 383 -26.98 26.03 4.69
N GLY A 384 -25.66 26.17 4.50
CA GLY A 384 -24.72 26.40 5.59
C GLY A 384 -24.99 27.70 6.36
N ARG A 385 -25.16 28.82 5.64
CA ARG A 385 -25.45 30.14 6.22
C ARG A 385 -26.76 30.17 7.00
N ILE A 386 -27.81 29.53 6.49
CA ILE A 386 -29.13 29.50 7.13
C ILE A 386 -29.12 28.55 8.34
N ASN A 387 -28.47 27.38 8.27
CA ASN A 387 -28.31 26.50 9.43
C ASN A 387 -27.59 27.23 10.58
N ALA A 388 -26.51 27.95 10.30
CA ALA A 388 -25.79 28.75 11.30
C ALA A 388 -26.65 29.86 11.93
N LYS A 389 -27.52 30.52 11.14
CA LYS A 389 -28.49 31.52 11.64
C LYS A 389 -29.58 30.92 12.53
N ILE A 390 -30.10 29.74 12.18
CA ILE A 390 -31.18 29.08 12.93
C ILE A 390 -30.67 28.43 14.22
N GLN A 391 -29.47 27.83 14.19
CA GLN A 391 -28.98 26.94 15.27
C GLN A 391 -27.87 27.55 16.13
N GLY A 392 -27.25 28.65 15.69
CA GLY A 392 -25.98 29.13 16.23
C GLY A 392 -24.82 28.18 15.94
N ASN A 393 -23.65 28.43 16.55
CA ASN A 393 -22.43 27.62 16.36
C ASN A 393 -22.46 26.24 17.07
N SER A 394 -23.65 25.74 17.42
CA SER A 394 -23.87 24.50 18.16
C SER A 394 -24.78 23.52 17.39
N GLY A 395 -24.79 23.62 16.05
CA GLY A 395 -25.69 22.89 15.18
C GLY A 395 -25.73 21.39 15.46
N GLY A 396 -26.93 20.86 15.71
CA GLY A 396 -27.16 19.46 16.02
C GLY A 396 -26.87 18.54 14.83
N ASP A 397 -26.81 17.23 15.11
CA ASP A 397 -26.30 16.23 14.18
C ASP A 397 -26.90 16.34 12.76
N PRO A 398 -26.07 16.26 11.70
CA PRO A 398 -26.54 16.17 10.33
C PRO A 398 -27.61 15.09 10.14
N GLN A 399 -28.60 15.39 9.29
CA GLN A 399 -29.76 14.50 9.05
C GLN A 399 -29.72 13.86 7.65
N ASP A 400 -28.72 14.20 6.83
CA ASP A 400 -28.51 13.68 5.48
C ASP A 400 -27.00 13.51 5.18
N PHE A 401 -26.66 12.55 4.31
CA PHE A 401 -25.28 12.25 3.93
C PHE A 401 -24.53 13.49 3.42
N ALA A 402 -25.14 14.26 2.51
CA ALA A 402 -24.48 15.36 1.83
C ALA A 402 -24.07 16.49 2.79
N THR A 403 -24.93 16.83 3.76
CA THR A 403 -24.62 17.78 4.83
C THR A 403 -23.49 17.27 5.72
N ALA A 404 -23.53 15.99 6.11
CA ALA A 404 -22.52 15.38 6.98
C ALA A 404 -21.14 15.30 6.31
N TYR A 405 -21.09 14.82 5.06
CA TYR A 405 -19.89 14.70 4.23
C TYR A 405 -19.29 16.08 3.93
N GLY A 406 -20.10 17.07 3.55
CA GLY A 406 -19.64 18.44 3.31
C GLY A 406 -19.00 19.07 4.56
N LEU A 407 -19.65 18.91 5.72
CA LEU A 407 -19.09 19.37 7.00
C LEU A 407 -17.79 18.63 7.37
N GLY A 408 -17.71 17.32 7.12
CA GLY A 408 -16.50 16.52 7.30
C GLY A 408 -15.34 16.97 6.41
N GLN A 409 -15.62 17.28 5.13
CA GLN A 409 -14.63 17.86 4.21
C GLN A 409 -14.11 19.21 4.70
N ASP A 410 -15.00 20.14 5.03
CA ASP A 410 -14.60 21.50 5.43
C ASP A 410 -13.88 21.53 6.77
N ARG A 411 -14.18 20.60 7.67
CA ARG A 411 -13.38 20.37 8.88
C ARG A 411 -12.01 19.80 8.55
N ASN A 412 -11.91 18.77 7.69
CA ASN A 412 -10.61 18.18 7.39
C ASN A 412 -9.66 19.16 6.64
N LYS A 413 -10.20 20.14 5.88
CA LYS A 413 -9.39 21.26 5.36
C LYS A 413 -8.75 22.09 6.47
N GLN A 414 -9.44 22.29 7.59
CA GLN A 414 -8.95 23.07 8.75
C GLN A 414 -7.91 22.31 9.58
N THR A 415 -7.81 20.98 9.46
CA THR A 415 -6.77 20.13 10.08
C THR A 415 -5.37 20.71 9.94
N LYS A 416 -5.04 21.25 8.76
CA LYS A 416 -3.70 21.80 8.49
C LYS A 416 -3.38 22.99 9.41
N ALA A 417 -4.29 23.95 9.55
CA ALA A 417 -4.05 25.14 10.38
C ALA A 417 -3.81 24.79 11.86
N LEU A 418 -4.49 23.76 12.38
CA LEU A 418 -4.28 23.27 13.75
C LEU A 418 -2.96 22.49 13.91
N LYS A 419 -2.54 21.72 12.89
CA LYS A 419 -1.20 21.10 12.85
C LYS A 419 -0.09 22.15 12.80
N ASP A 420 -0.23 23.17 11.95
CA ASP A 420 0.73 24.26 11.81
C ASP A 420 0.84 25.06 13.13
N LYS A 421 -0.29 25.31 13.81
CA LYS A 421 -0.36 25.90 15.16
C LYS A 421 0.38 25.07 16.22
N LEU A 422 0.22 23.73 16.19
CA LEU A 422 0.93 22.81 17.08
C LEU A 422 2.44 22.78 16.81
N ALA A 423 2.85 22.82 15.53
CA ALA A 423 4.26 22.88 15.15
C ALA A 423 4.93 24.20 15.57
N ALA A 424 4.22 25.33 15.41
CA ALA A 424 4.70 26.66 15.78
C ALA A 424 4.75 26.94 17.30
N ALA A 425 4.05 26.14 18.12
CA ALA A 425 4.00 26.32 19.56
C ALA A 425 5.37 26.12 20.23
N LYS A 426 5.89 27.16 20.90
CA LYS A 426 7.29 27.17 21.40
C LYS A 426 7.46 26.53 22.78
N SER A 427 6.48 26.65 23.68
CA SER A 427 6.56 26.05 25.03
C SER A 427 5.88 24.68 25.10
N ALA A 428 6.28 23.86 26.09
CA ALA A 428 5.63 22.57 26.35
C ALA A 428 4.15 22.71 26.78
N ALA A 429 3.78 23.83 27.40
CA ALA A 429 2.40 24.12 27.77
C ALA A 429 1.55 24.46 26.54
N ASP A 430 2.08 25.29 25.63
CA ASP A 430 1.41 25.66 24.38
C ASP A 430 1.26 24.46 23.45
N LYS A 431 2.32 23.63 23.32
CA LYS A 431 2.24 22.36 22.58
C LYS A 431 1.17 21.44 23.15
N LYS A 432 1.09 21.29 24.47
CA LYS A 432 0.01 20.49 25.09
C LYS A 432 -1.37 21.08 24.81
N LYS A 433 -1.54 22.41 24.89
CA LYS A 433 -2.82 23.07 24.61
C LYS A 433 -3.24 22.89 23.14
N ALA A 434 -2.34 23.15 22.20
CA ALA A 434 -2.58 22.96 20.77
C ALA A 434 -2.83 21.49 20.40
N GLN A 435 -2.19 20.54 21.09
CA GLN A 435 -2.46 19.10 20.91
C GLN A 435 -3.86 18.72 21.39
N VAL A 436 -4.31 19.21 22.55
CA VAL A 436 -5.70 18.96 23.01
C VAL A 436 -6.71 19.58 22.05
N GLU A 437 -6.47 20.81 21.60
CA GLU A 437 -7.32 21.50 20.61
C GLU A 437 -7.38 20.72 19.27
N LEU A 438 -6.25 20.22 18.78
CA LEU A 438 -6.17 19.37 17.58
C LEU A 438 -6.92 18.05 17.77
N THR A 439 -6.72 17.36 18.90
CA THR A 439 -7.37 16.08 19.21
C THR A 439 -8.89 16.25 19.30
N GLN A 440 -9.39 17.21 20.08
CA GLN A 440 -10.83 17.50 20.17
C GLN A 440 -11.44 17.88 18.82
N PHE A 441 -10.69 18.60 17.97
CA PHE A 441 -11.14 18.91 16.62
C PHE A 441 -11.21 17.65 15.74
N MET A 442 -10.25 16.73 15.84
CA MET A 442 -10.26 15.45 15.11
C MET A 442 -11.37 14.52 15.61
N GLU A 443 -11.61 14.42 16.92
CA GLU A 443 -12.68 13.60 17.51
C GLU A 443 -14.06 13.98 16.95
N GLU A 444 -14.40 15.27 16.93
CA GLU A 444 -15.66 15.75 16.35
C GLU A 444 -15.69 15.58 14.82
N THR A 445 -14.55 15.70 14.13
CA THR A 445 -14.47 15.44 12.68
C THR A 445 -14.73 13.97 12.36
N ALA A 446 -14.17 13.05 13.16
CA ALA A 446 -14.44 11.62 13.07
C ALA A 446 -15.90 11.29 13.39
N ARG A 447 -16.51 11.97 14.38
CA ARG A 447 -17.93 11.84 14.73
C ARG A 447 -18.84 12.24 13.56
N ILE A 448 -18.58 13.40 12.94
CA ILE A 448 -19.34 13.90 11.78
C ILE A 448 -19.18 12.98 10.56
N LEU A 449 -17.97 12.48 10.28
CA LEU A 449 -17.74 11.54 9.19
C LEU A 449 -18.38 10.16 9.46
N ARG A 450 -18.37 9.66 10.71
CA ARG A 450 -19.15 8.48 11.12
C ARG A 450 -20.65 8.67 10.90
N ILE A 451 -21.18 9.87 11.18
CA ILE A 451 -22.58 10.24 10.90
C ILE A 451 -22.84 10.23 9.39
N ALA A 452 -21.92 10.75 8.57
CA ALA A 452 -22.03 10.66 7.11
C ALA A 452 -22.14 9.20 6.65
N LEU A 453 -21.21 8.33 7.05
CA LEU A 453 -21.22 6.91 6.69
C LEU A 453 -22.49 6.18 7.18
N LYS A 454 -23.07 6.58 8.32
CA LYS A 454 -24.34 6.04 8.85
C LYS A 454 -25.59 6.51 8.08
N LEU A 455 -25.50 7.67 7.43
CA LEU A 455 -26.60 8.28 6.64
C LEU A 455 -26.51 7.98 5.14
N ALA A 456 -25.51 7.20 4.71
CA ALA A 456 -25.39 6.73 3.34
C ALA A 456 -26.51 5.73 3.00
N ASP A 457 -27.09 5.87 1.82
CA ASP A 457 -28.13 4.99 1.26
C ASP A 457 -27.70 4.42 -0.11
N ASN A 458 -28.57 3.62 -0.73
CA ASN A 458 -28.33 3.03 -2.05
C ASN A 458 -28.40 4.03 -3.24
N LYS A 459 -28.48 5.34 -2.98
CA LYS A 459 -28.41 6.44 -3.97
C LYS A 459 -27.21 7.35 -3.71
N THR A 460 -26.49 7.14 -2.62
CA THR A 460 -25.30 7.89 -2.25
C THR A 460 -24.20 7.59 -3.25
N ASP A 461 -23.55 8.63 -3.77
CA ASP A 461 -22.53 8.51 -4.81
C ASP A 461 -21.32 7.71 -4.27
N PRO A 462 -20.93 6.58 -4.88
CA PRO A 462 -19.84 5.73 -4.37
C PRO A 462 -18.52 6.49 -4.18
N LYS A 463 -18.24 7.47 -5.04
CA LYS A 463 -17.03 8.30 -5.01
C LYS A 463 -17.07 9.30 -3.85
N GLU A 464 -18.24 9.88 -3.56
CA GLU A 464 -18.44 10.70 -2.36
C GLU A 464 -18.38 9.83 -1.07
N LEU A 465 -18.86 8.58 -1.12
CA LEU A 465 -18.85 7.63 0.00
C LEU A 465 -17.44 7.11 0.34
N ASP A 466 -16.66 6.68 -0.65
CA ASP A 466 -15.26 6.25 -0.44
C ASP A 466 -14.37 7.42 -0.03
N HIS A 467 -14.64 8.63 -0.53
CA HIS A 467 -13.94 9.82 -0.04
C HIS A 467 -14.30 10.12 1.42
N ALA A 468 -15.56 9.93 1.86
CA ALA A 468 -15.92 10.03 3.28
C ALA A 468 -15.18 8.99 4.15
N ARG A 469 -14.97 7.76 3.64
CA ARG A 469 -14.14 6.72 4.30
C ARG A 469 -12.67 7.15 4.39
N PHE A 470 -12.09 7.65 3.31
CA PHE A 470 -10.69 8.12 3.25
C PHE A 470 -10.42 9.32 4.18
N LEU A 471 -11.36 10.28 4.24
CA LEU A 471 -11.27 11.42 5.17
C LEU A 471 -11.32 10.92 6.64
N LEU A 472 -12.09 9.86 6.92
CA LEU A 472 -12.20 9.28 8.26
C LEU A 472 -10.96 8.48 8.65
N SER A 473 -10.39 7.66 7.76
CA SER A 473 -9.13 6.96 8.04
C SER A 473 -7.97 7.92 8.25
N TYR A 474 -7.87 9.00 7.46
CA TYR A 474 -6.90 10.07 7.72
C TYR A 474 -7.15 10.74 9.08
N THR A 475 -8.41 10.93 9.48
CA THR A 475 -8.72 11.46 10.83
C THR A 475 -8.25 10.49 11.93
N TYR A 476 -8.43 9.18 11.75
CA TYR A 476 -7.94 8.15 12.68
C TYR A 476 -6.40 8.12 12.80
N TYR A 477 -5.66 8.22 11.68
CA TYR A 477 -4.19 8.31 11.69
C TYR A 477 -3.69 9.46 12.58
N ASN A 478 -4.37 10.60 12.52
CA ASN A 478 -4.07 11.79 13.33
C ASN A 478 -4.50 11.66 14.81
N LEU A 479 -5.42 10.74 15.11
CA LEU A 479 -5.84 10.40 16.46
C LEU A 479 -5.02 9.25 17.09
N ARG A 480 -4.07 8.62 16.37
CA ARG A 480 -3.39 7.36 16.74
C ARG A 480 -4.33 6.14 16.86
N HIS A 481 -5.44 6.17 16.12
CA HIS A 481 -6.33 5.01 15.92
C HIS A 481 -5.80 4.17 14.75
N SER A 482 -4.64 3.52 14.97
CA SER A 482 -3.79 2.96 13.91
C SER A 482 -4.50 1.87 13.08
N TYR A 483 -5.20 0.94 13.74
CA TYR A 483 -5.92 -0.14 13.08
C TYR A 483 -7.20 0.33 12.38
N GLU A 484 -8.00 1.20 13.01
CA GLU A 484 -9.21 1.73 12.34
C GLU A 484 -8.87 2.65 11.17
N CYS A 485 -7.70 3.33 11.21
CA CYS A 485 -7.12 3.98 10.04
C CYS A 485 -6.82 2.94 8.96
N ALA A 486 -6.02 1.92 9.29
CA ALA A 486 -5.49 0.99 8.31
C ALA A 486 -6.58 0.20 7.58
N ILE A 487 -7.49 -0.44 8.33
CA ILE A 487 -8.58 -1.26 7.80
C ILE A 487 -9.54 -0.43 6.92
N LEU A 488 -9.87 0.81 7.35
CA LEU A 488 -10.78 1.67 6.59
C LEU A 488 -10.12 2.27 5.34
N ALA A 489 -8.82 2.55 5.39
CA ALA A 489 -8.05 2.98 4.23
C ALA A 489 -7.83 1.83 3.24
N GLU A 490 -7.63 0.60 3.72
CA GLU A 490 -7.51 -0.59 2.89
C GLU A 490 -8.82 -0.93 2.15
N LEU A 491 -9.97 -0.78 2.80
CA LEU A 491 -11.28 -0.91 2.15
C LEU A 491 -11.41 0.03 0.93
N VAL A 492 -10.91 1.27 1.05
CA VAL A 492 -10.88 2.23 -0.07
C VAL A 492 -9.79 1.86 -1.09
N ALA A 493 -8.64 1.36 -0.66
CA ALA A 493 -7.57 0.88 -1.55
C ALA A 493 -8.02 -0.28 -2.46
N ARG A 494 -8.96 -1.10 -1.99
CA ARG A 494 -9.53 -2.25 -2.72
C ARG A 494 -10.74 -1.89 -3.61
N SER A 495 -11.23 -0.64 -3.58
CA SER A 495 -12.28 -0.13 -4.49
C SER A 495 -11.83 -0.05 -5.96
N ASP A 496 -12.65 0.43 -6.90
CA ASP A 496 -12.30 0.55 -8.34
C ASP A 496 -11.58 1.89 -8.66
N ASP A 497 -10.40 1.81 -9.29
CA ASP A 497 -9.63 2.99 -9.73
C ASP A 497 -10.33 3.80 -10.81
N LYS A 498 -11.23 3.20 -11.60
CA LYS A 498 -12.04 3.95 -12.58
C LYS A 498 -13.01 4.91 -11.90
N VAL A 499 -13.49 4.56 -10.70
CA VAL A 499 -14.39 5.39 -9.90
C VAL A 499 -13.59 6.41 -9.09
N ASN A 500 -12.56 5.94 -8.39
CA ASN A 500 -11.86 6.71 -7.34
C ASN A 500 -10.52 7.34 -7.78
N GLY A 501 -10.00 7.02 -8.96
CA GLY A 501 -8.78 7.59 -9.51
C GLY A 501 -7.57 7.35 -8.60
N GLY A 502 -6.77 8.39 -8.35
CA GLY A 502 -5.61 8.32 -7.47
C GLY A 502 -5.93 8.05 -5.98
N MET A 503 -7.18 8.20 -5.56
CA MET A 503 -7.56 8.06 -4.14
C MET A 503 -7.34 6.64 -3.61
N SER A 504 -7.46 5.61 -4.43
CA SER A 504 -7.16 4.22 -4.03
C SER A 504 -5.69 4.04 -3.63
N LEU A 505 -4.77 4.67 -4.36
CA LEU A 505 -3.33 4.66 -4.08
C LEU A 505 -2.96 5.60 -2.92
N ASP A 506 -3.70 6.68 -2.69
CA ASP A 506 -3.60 7.47 -1.45
C ASP A 506 -4.06 6.66 -0.23
N ALA A 507 -5.17 5.93 -0.36
CA ALA A 507 -5.72 5.10 0.69
C ALA A 507 -4.83 3.87 0.99
N ALA A 508 -4.27 3.22 -0.02
CA ALA A 508 -3.33 2.10 0.17
C ALA A 508 -2.08 2.54 0.96
N TYR A 509 -1.54 3.70 0.63
CA TYR A 509 -0.35 4.23 1.31
C TYR A 509 -0.67 4.76 2.72
N LEU A 510 -1.88 5.26 2.94
CA LEU A 510 -2.41 5.59 4.26
C LEU A 510 -2.68 4.33 5.12
N ALA A 511 -3.08 3.22 4.50
CA ALA A 511 -3.21 1.94 5.18
C ALA A 511 -1.85 1.40 5.63
N LEU A 512 -0.84 1.40 4.75
CA LEU A 512 0.55 1.10 5.10
C LEU A 512 1.08 2.01 6.23
N ALA A 513 0.77 3.32 6.19
CA ALA A 513 1.13 4.24 7.27
C ALA A 513 0.41 3.92 8.59
N GLY A 514 -0.82 3.43 8.54
CA GLY A 514 -1.60 2.97 9.70
C GLY A 514 -1.02 1.70 10.33
N TYR A 515 -0.76 0.65 9.54
CA TYR A 515 -0.11 -0.58 10.03
C TYR A 515 1.34 -0.31 10.52
N LEU A 516 2.09 0.58 9.87
CA LEU A 516 3.40 1.01 10.37
C LEU A 516 3.31 1.84 11.67
N GLN A 517 2.23 2.60 11.87
CA GLN A 517 1.94 3.29 13.13
C GLN A 517 1.62 2.28 14.25
N ALA A 518 0.83 1.24 13.95
CA ALA A 518 0.58 0.11 14.86
C ALA A 518 1.87 -0.64 15.20
N TYR A 519 2.61 -1.14 14.22
CA TYR A 519 3.92 -1.81 14.39
C TYR A 519 4.87 -1.08 15.34
N ASN A 520 4.95 0.24 15.23
CA ASN A 520 5.85 1.04 16.07
C ASN A 520 5.38 1.16 17.52
N ASP A 521 4.07 1.24 17.74
CA ASP A 521 3.45 1.32 19.07
C ASP A 521 3.27 -0.07 19.73
N SER A 522 3.22 -1.16 18.93
CA SER A 522 3.06 -2.56 19.36
C SER A 522 4.27 -3.11 20.16
N PRO A 523 4.06 -3.93 21.20
CA PRO A 523 5.07 -4.79 21.80
C PRO A 523 5.76 -5.70 20.78
N LYS A 524 7.02 -6.10 21.03
CA LYS A 524 7.82 -6.89 20.06
C LYS A 524 7.17 -8.23 19.69
N ASP A 525 6.56 -8.87 20.67
CA ASP A 525 5.82 -10.13 20.61
C ASP A 525 4.54 -10.08 19.74
N GLN A 526 4.00 -8.88 19.46
CA GLN A 526 2.74 -8.71 18.72
C GLN A 526 2.95 -8.24 17.27
N ARG A 527 4.16 -7.78 16.93
CA ARG A 527 4.51 -7.21 15.62
C ARG A 527 4.45 -8.16 14.43
N TYR A 528 4.27 -9.46 14.64
CA TYR A 528 4.12 -10.41 13.53
C TYR A 528 2.82 -10.17 12.75
N VAL A 529 1.72 -9.82 13.45
CA VAL A 529 0.43 -9.45 12.82
C VAL A 529 0.56 -8.14 12.04
N ASP A 530 1.20 -7.14 12.65
CA ASP A 530 1.51 -5.87 11.99
C ASP A 530 2.35 -6.08 10.72
N ASN A 531 3.36 -6.96 10.77
CA ASN A 531 4.19 -7.31 9.61
C ASN A 531 3.38 -7.99 8.51
N GLN A 532 2.48 -8.93 8.83
CA GLN A 532 1.60 -9.58 7.85
C GLN A 532 0.72 -8.56 7.12
N HIS A 533 0.06 -7.66 7.83
CA HIS A 533 -0.77 -6.62 7.19
C HIS A 533 0.06 -5.59 6.40
N MET A 534 1.28 -5.25 6.85
CA MET A 534 2.20 -4.44 6.05
C MET A 534 2.69 -5.16 4.79
N GLU A 535 2.88 -6.49 4.84
CA GLU A 535 3.22 -7.31 3.66
C GLU A 535 2.04 -7.36 2.66
N GLU A 536 0.82 -7.63 3.13
CA GLU A 536 -0.41 -7.63 2.33
C GLU A 536 -0.63 -6.31 1.59
N ILE A 537 -0.56 -5.17 2.29
CA ILE A 537 -0.80 -3.86 1.68
C ILE A 537 0.36 -3.43 0.76
N CYS A 538 1.60 -3.75 1.09
CA CYS A 538 2.73 -3.50 0.19
C CYS A 538 2.61 -4.32 -1.10
N ASN A 539 2.22 -5.61 -1.00
CA ASN A 539 1.96 -6.46 -2.16
C ASN A 539 0.79 -5.93 -3.01
N LEU A 540 -0.27 -5.39 -2.40
CA LEU A 540 -1.33 -4.68 -3.13
C LEU A 540 -0.79 -3.45 -3.87
N ILE A 541 0.03 -2.63 -3.22
CA ILE A 541 0.60 -1.42 -3.84
C ILE A 541 1.52 -1.77 -5.02
N THR A 542 2.41 -2.75 -4.85
CA THR A 542 3.40 -3.13 -5.88
C THR A 542 2.78 -3.88 -7.05
N SER A 543 1.70 -4.64 -6.84
CA SER A 543 0.98 -5.34 -7.92
C SER A 543 0.04 -4.42 -8.70
N ARG A 544 -0.69 -3.53 -8.02
CA ARG A 544 -1.72 -2.67 -8.64
C ARG A 544 -1.18 -1.38 -9.23
N TRP A 545 -0.13 -0.79 -8.64
CA TRP A 545 0.49 0.46 -9.12
C TRP A 545 2.03 0.36 -9.23
N PRO A 546 2.58 -0.63 -9.97
CA PRO A 546 4.01 -0.98 -9.97
C PRO A 546 4.96 0.16 -10.35
N GLU A 547 4.52 1.09 -11.20
CA GLU A 547 5.31 2.24 -11.67
C GLU A 547 5.24 3.46 -10.74
N SER A 548 4.44 3.39 -9.66
CA SER A 548 4.28 4.51 -8.74
C SER A 548 5.49 4.67 -7.81
N GLY A 549 5.81 5.92 -7.43
CA GLY A 549 6.85 6.18 -6.43
C GLY A 549 6.60 5.45 -5.10
N ARG A 550 5.33 5.27 -4.72
CA ARG A 550 4.90 4.53 -3.53
C ARG A 550 5.09 3.01 -3.63
N ALA A 551 5.09 2.44 -4.83
CA ALA A 551 5.52 1.06 -5.02
C ALA A 551 7.02 0.89 -4.75
N ASN A 552 7.84 1.93 -4.92
CA ASN A 552 9.24 1.89 -4.51
C ASN A 552 9.39 1.97 -2.99
N ASP A 553 8.60 2.82 -2.32
CA ASP A 553 8.52 2.81 -0.84
C ASP A 553 8.03 1.45 -0.31
N ALA A 554 7.02 0.83 -0.94
CA ALA A 554 6.52 -0.49 -0.58
C ALA A 554 7.57 -1.61 -0.81
N ARG A 555 8.33 -1.57 -1.91
CA ARG A 555 9.48 -2.48 -2.15
C ARG A 555 10.54 -2.37 -1.05
N ILE A 556 10.85 -1.14 -0.60
CA ILE A 556 11.75 -0.92 0.55
C ILE A 556 11.17 -1.52 1.84
N GLN A 557 9.88 -1.34 2.13
CA GLN A 557 9.29 -1.87 3.35
C GLN A 557 9.17 -3.40 3.34
N LEU A 558 8.82 -4.03 2.21
CA LEU A 558 8.89 -5.49 2.07
C LEU A 558 10.31 -6.01 2.34
N GLY A 559 11.32 -5.36 1.75
CA GLY A 559 12.73 -5.64 2.05
C GLY A 559 13.06 -5.56 3.54
N ASN A 560 12.61 -4.51 4.22
CA ASN A 560 12.79 -4.33 5.67
C ASN A 560 12.05 -5.42 6.49
N ILE A 561 10.82 -5.80 6.11
CA ILE A 561 10.02 -6.83 6.79
C ILE A 561 10.76 -8.17 6.73
N TYR A 562 11.09 -8.68 5.54
CA TYR A 562 11.79 -9.97 5.42
C TYR A 562 13.19 -9.94 6.07
N SER A 563 13.86 -8.78 6.09
CA SER A 563 15.13 -8.61 6.84
C SER A 563 14.93 -8.76 8.35
N SER A 564 13.77 -8.33 8.88
CA SER A 564 13.42 -8.42 10.30
C SER A 564 12.91 -9.80 10.72
N THR A 565 12.42 -10.62 9.78
CA THR A 565 11.94 -11.99 9.99
C THR A 565 12.95 -13.04 9.53
N GLU A 566 14.25 -12.71 9.53
CA GLU A 566 15.36 -13.63 9.20
C GLU A 566 15.28 -14.30 7.80
N ARG A 567 14.65 -13.61 6.83
CA ARG A 567 14.49 -14.04 5.42
C ARG A 567 15.29 -13.14 4.46
N PRO A 568 16.64 -13.17 4.52
CA PRO A 568 17.48 -12.22 3.80
C PRO A 568 17.46 -12.37 2.27
N ALA A 569 17.16 -13.56 1.73
CA ALA A 569 17.10 -13.76 0.28
C ALA A 569 15.86 -13.07 -0.34
N GLU A 570 14.71 -13.17 0.32
CA GLU A 570 13.48 -12.47 -0.06
C GLU A 570 13.60 -10.96 0.14
N ALA A 571 14.23 -10.53 1.24
CA ALA A 571 14.57 -9.12 1.44
C ALA A 571 15.39 -8.55 0.28
N ALA A 572 16.44 -9.28 -0.12
CA ALA A 572 17.30 -8.89 -1.22
C ALA A 572 16.55 -8.80 -2.55
N LYS A 573 15.64 -9.74 -2.84
CA LYS A 573 14.78 -9.72 -4.04
C LYS A 573 13.88 -8.48 -4.10
N TRP A 574 13.35 -8.00 -2.97
CA TRP A 574 12.51 -6.80 -2.93
C TRP A 574 13.33 -5.50 -3.06
N PHE A 575 14.45 -5.39 -2.36
CA PHE A 575 15.38 -4.27 -2.55
C PHE A 575 15.92 -4.19 -3.99
N SER A 576 16.16 -5.33 -4.64
CA SER A 576 16.65 -5.42 -6.02
C SER A 576 15.66 -4.88 -7.07
N GLN A 577 14.36 -4.86 -6.76
CA GLN A 577 13.30 -4.40 -7.67
C GLN A 577 13.10 -2.88 -7.68
N VAL A 578 13.78 -2.13 -6.81
CA VAL A 578 13.73 -0.66 -6.83
C VAL A 578 14.41 -0.17 -8.13
N PRO A 579 13.75 0.63 -8.98
CA PRO A 579 14.28 1.01 -10.29
C PRO A 579 15.32 2.14 -10.18
N PRO A 580 16.27 2.27 -11.14
CA PRO A 580 17.33 3.29 -11.12
C PRO A 580 16.87 4.75 -11.07
N ALA A 581 15.60 5.03 -11.40
CA ALA A 581 15.02 6.37 -11.33
C ALA A 581 14.46 6.74 -9.93
N ALA A 582 14.38 5.78 -9.00
CA ALA A 582 13.86 6.02 -7.66
C ALA A 582 14.92 6.69 -6.75
N PRO A 583 14.58 7.72 -5.95
CA PRO A 583 15.50 8.34 -4.99
C PRO A 583 16.15 7.35 -4.00
N GLN A 584 15.44 6.26 -3.68
CA GLN A 584 15.85 5.20 -2.77
C GLN A 584 16.86 4.22 -3.40
N TYR A 585 17.11 4.27 -4.72
CA TYR A 585 17.82 3.24 -5.46
C TYR A 585 19.22 2.92 -4.90
N THR A 586 20.03 3.93 -4.59
CA THR A 586 21.40 3.74 -4.08
C THR A 586 21.44 2.94 -2.77
N ASP A 587 20.52 3.26 -1.84
CA ASP A 587 20.36 2.56 -0.56
C ASP A 587 19.80 1.15 -0.78
N ALA A 588 18.81 1.00 -1.66
CA ALA A 588 18.25 -0.30 -2.04
C ALA A 588 19.31 -1.25 -2.62
N GLN A 589 20.21 -0.78 -3.47
CA GLN A 589 21.30 -1.59 -4.02
C GLN A 589 22.30 -2.03 -2.94
N ILE A 590 22.60 -1.18 -1.95
CA ILE A 590 23.43 -1.58 -0.81
C ILE A 590 22.72 -2.65 0.03
N ARG A 591 21.45 -2.44 0.38
CA ARG A 591 20.66 -3.41 1.17
C ARG A 591 20.51 -4.75 0.45
N ALA A 592 20.21 -4.74 -0.85
CA ALA A 592 20.14 -5.95 -1.68
C ALA A 592 21.46 -6.72 -1.64
N GLY A 593 22.59 -6.03 -1.84
CA GLY A 593 23.91 -6.62 -1.81
C GLY A 593 24.29 -7.23 -0.46
N GLN A 594 24.01 -6.53 0.65
CA GLN A 594 24.24 -7.04 2.00
C GLN A 594 23.31 -8.23 2.33
N ALA A 595 22.05 -8.19 1.92
CA ALA A 595 21.08 -9.24 2.22
C ALA A 595 21.36 -10.54 1.42
N TYR A 596 21.73 -10.45 0.13
CA TYR A 596 22.25 -11.63 -0.59
C TYR A 596 23.54 -12.15 0.03
N TRP A 597 24.45 -11.27 0.48
CA TRP A 597 25.70 -11.69 1.12
C TRP A 597 25.46 -12.45 2.44
N ASN A 598 24.54 -11.95 3.28
CA ASN A 598 24.13 -12.65 4.50
C ASN A 598 23.48 -13.99 4.19
N SER A 599 22.66 -14.07 3.13
CA SER A 599 22.05 -15.33 2.66
C SER A 599 23.11 -16.36 2.28
N TYR A 600 24.16 -15.94 1.56
CA TYR A 600 25.30 -16.79 1.22
C TYR A 600 26.08 -17.25 2.46
N LEU A 601 26.42 -16.34 3.38
CA LEU A 601 27.13 -16.70 4.62
C LEU A 601 26.36 -17.73 5.46
N THR A 602 25.05 -17.54 5.64
CA THR A 602 24.16 -18.48 6.36
C THR A 602 23.98 -19.81 5.63
N ALA A 603 24.08 -19.84 4.30
CA ALA A 603 24.10 -21.09 3.54
C ALA A 603 25.42 -21.85 3.70
N MET A 604 26.54 -21.14 3.70
CA MET A 604 27.87 -21.76 3.78
C MET A 604 28.19 -22.30 5.18
N SER A 605 27.75 -21.63 6.25
CA SER A 605 28.02 -22.02 7.65
C SER A 605 27.32 -23.30 8.11
N ARG A 606 26.25 -23.73 7.44
CA ARG A 606 25.54 -25.00 7.75
C ARG A 606 26.48 -26.19 7.54
N ARG A 607 26.65 -27.06 8.54
CA ARG A 607 27.48 -28.29 8.44
C ARG A 607 26.93 -29.38 7.50
N SER A 608 25.73 -29.19 6.92
CA SER A 608 25.13 -30.11 5.96
C SER A 608 25.97 -30.29 4.68
N GLU A 609 26.05 -31.54 4.21
CA GLU A 609 26.62 -31.94 2.92
C GLU A 609 25.85 -31.31 1.74
N THR A 610 24.52 -31.16 1.86
CA THR A 610 23.67 -30.48 0.87
C THR A 610 23.62 -28.98 1.13
N LYS A 611 24.34 -28.19 0.32
CA LYS A 611 24.24 -26.73 0.28
C LYS A 611 23.07 -26.29 -0.62
N PRO A 612 22.41 -25.14 -0.36
CA PRO A 612 21.38 -24.60 -1.25
C PRO A 612 21.94 -24.29 -2.65
N GLU A 613 21.28 -24.76 -3.71
CA GLU A 613 21.70 -24.58 -5.11
C GLU A 613 21.98 -23.09 -5.45
N ASN A 614 21.12 -22.20 -4.98
CA ASN A 614 21.19 -20.76 -5.23
C ASN A 614 22.31 -20.03 -4.47
N ALA A 615 23.09 -20.71 -3.61
CA ALA A 615 24.13 -20.05 -2.81
C ALA A 615 25.18 -19.33 -3.69
N LYS A 616 25.60 -19.95 -4.81
CA LYS A 616 26.51 -19.32 -5.77
C LYS A 616 25.89 -18.06 -6.39
N GLU A 617 24.63 -18.12 -6.82
CA GLU A 617 23.89 -16.98 -7.37
C GLU A 617 23.85 -15.81 -6.37
N TRP A 618 23.60 -16.09 -5.09
CA TRP A 618 23.57 -15.05 -4.05
C TRP A 618 24.93 -14.34 -3.88
N SER A 619 26.05 -15.05 -4.01
CA SER A 619 27.39 -14.43 -3.98
C SER A 619 27.61 -13.51 -5.20
N GLU A 620 27.20 -13.92 -6.38
CA GLU A 620 27.33 -13.14 -7.63
C GLU A 620 26.40 -11.92 -7.64
N LEU A 621 25.16 -12.08 -7.17
CA LEU A 621 24.21 -10.98 -6.96
C LEU A 621 24.69 -10.01 -5.88
N ALA A 622 25.31 -10.50 -4.79
CA ALA A 622 25.91 -9.66 -3.77
C ALA A 622 27.04 -8.78 -4.36
N GLU A 623 27.98 -9.35 -5.14
CA GLU A 623 29.05 -8.55 -5.78
C GLU A 623 28.46 -7.46 -6.70
N LYS A 624 27.47 -7.83 -7.53
CA LYS A 624 26.78 -6.93 -8.46
C LYS A 624 26.07 -5.77 -7.75
N HIS A 625 25.24 -6.05 -6.75
CA HIS A 625 24.44 -5.04 -6.07
C HIS A 625 25.30 -4.14 -5.17
N LEU A 626 26.30 -4.71 -4.47
CA LEU A 626 27.27 -3.92 -3.69
C LEU A 626 28.09 -2.98 -4.59
N ARG A 627 28.69 -3.45 -5.69
CA ARG A 627 29.43 -2.57 -6.61
C ARG A 627 28.56 -1.45 -7.16
N THR A 628 27.31 -1.75 -7.52
CA THR A 628 26.34 -0.77 -8.04
C THR A 628 26.01 0.31 -6.99
N GLY A 629 25.66 -0.10 -5.76
CA GLY A 629 25.35 0.82 -4.66
C GLY A 629 26.55 1.68 -4.25
N ILE A 630 27.72 1.06 -4.02
CA ILE A 630 28.96 1.74 -3.62
C ILE A 630 29.38 2.79 -4.64
N ALA A 631 29.35 2.48 -5.95
CA ALA A 631 29.69 3.42 -7.01
C ALA A 631 28.71 4.61 -7.07
N ALA A 632 27.42 4.36 -6.89
CA ALA A 632 26.40 5.41 -6.83
C ALA A 632 26.57 6.31 -5.59
N THR A 633 26.86 5.74 -4.41
CA THR A 633 27.14 6.53 -3.20
C THR A 633 28.38 7.40 -3.37
N LEU A 634 29.50 6.82 -3.82
CA LEU A 634 30.77 7.55 -4.00
C LEU A 634 30.66 8.70 -5.02
N LYS A 635 29.81 8.57 -6.05
CA LYS A 635 29.53 9.66 -7.00
C LYS A 635 28.77 10.85 -6.37
N SER A 636 28.11 10.65 -5.24
CA SER A 636 27.29 11.66 -4.55
C SER A 636 27.91 12.22 -3.26
N LEU A 637 28.99 11.60 -2.76
CA LEU A 637 29.60 11.89 -1.48
C LEU A 637 30.86 12.76 -1.65
N PRO A 638 30.97 13.96 -1.02
CA PRO A 638 32.18 14.77 -1.07
C PRO A 638 33.36 14.08 -0.38
N ALA A 639 34.57 14.17 -0.95
CA ALA A 639 35.76 13.42 -0.52
C ALA A 639 36.15 13.68 0.95
N GLU A 640 35.85 14.87 1.47
CA GLU A 640 36.13 15.31 2.84
C GLU A 640 35.06 14.89 3.85
N ALA A 641 33.92 14.36 3.40
CA ALA A 641 32.82 13.94 4.27
C ALA A 641 33.19 12.68 5.08
N LYS A 642 32.72 12.60 6.33
CA LYS A 642 32.83 11.36 7.12
C LYS A 642 32.16 10.23 6.35
N THR A 643 32.89 9.13 6.11
CA THR A 643 32.35 7.92 5.49
C THR A 643 31.09 7.43 6.22
N PRO A 644 29.95 7.24 5.52
CA PRO A 644 28.76 6.62 6.10
C PRO A 644 29.03 5.19 6.59
N GLU A 645 28.34 4.77 7.65
CA GLU A 645 28.51 3.43 8.22
C GLU A 645 28.04 2.34 7.24
N ASP A 646 26.92 2.58 6.54
CA ASP A 646 26.40 1.64 5.53
C ASP A 646 27.35 1.48 4.32
N LEU A 647 27.99 2.57 3.88
CA LEU A 647 29.03 2.54 2.83
C LEU A 647 30.28 1.77 3.31
N THR A 648 30.63 1.93 4.58
CA THR A 648 31.75 1.23 5.20
C THR A 648 31.46 -0.28 5.26
N ALA A 649 30.27 -0.67 5.74
CA ALA A 649 29.81 -2.05 5.76
C ALA A 649 29.73 -2.67 4.36
N ALA A 650 29.16 -1.94 3.38
CA ALA A 650 29.10 -2.37 1.99
C ALA A 650 30.49 -2.64 1.39
N LYS A 651 31.47 -1.73 1.62
CA LYS A 651 32.86 -1.93 1.21
C LYS A 651 33.49 -3.15 1.91
N THR A 652 33.26 -3.35 3.21
CA THR A 652 33.74 -4.54 3.93
C THR A 652 33.18 -5.84 3.35
N SER A 653 31.87 -5.91 3.09
CA SER A 653 31.24 -7.06 2.43
C SER A 653 31.81 -7.32 1.03
N LEU A 654 31.99 -6.26 0.22
CA LEU A 654 32.57 -6.40 -1.11
C LEU A 654 34.05 -6.85 -1.07
N ALA A 655 34.84 -6.36 -0.11
CA ALA A 655 36.20 -6.82 0.10
C ALA A 655 36.23 -8.30 0.53
N GLN A 656 35.28 -8.76 1.37
CA GLN A 656 35.19 -10.18 1.73
C GLN A 656 34.82 -11.06 0.53
N ILE A 657 33.91 -10.62 -0.34
CA ILE A 657 33.60 -11.29 -1.61
C ILE A 657 34.84 -11.34 -2.52
N ALA A 658 35.55 -10.21 -2.66
CA ALA A 658 36.77 -10.13 -3.44
C ALA A 658 37.84 -11.11 -2.92
N LEU A 659 38.03 -11.23 -1.61
CA LEU A 659 38.95 -12.23 -1.01
C LEU A 659 38.49 -13.68 -1.25
N ASN A 660 37.21 -13.99 -1.13
CA ASN A 660 36.71 -15.35 -1.37
C ASN A 660 36.76 -15.73 -2.86
N ASN A 661 36.73 -14.74 -3.77
CA ASN A 661 37.06 -14.89 -5.19
C ASN A 661 38.58 -14.79 -5.46
N GLY A 662 39.41 -14.68 -4.41
CA GLY A 662 40.86 -14.49 -4.40
C GLY A 662 41.37 -13.32 -5.25
N LYS A 663 40.56 -12.27 -5.40
CA LYS A 663 40.89 -10.97 -6.01
C LYS A 663 41.65 -10.11 -4.98
N TYR A 664 42.77 -10.61 -4.45
CA TYR A 664 43.40 -10.06 -3.23
C TYR A 664 43.73 -8.55 -3.32
N GLN A 665 44.19 -8.06 -4.47
CA GLN A 665 44.46 -6.61 -4.67
C GLN A 665 43.18 -5.77 -4.70
N ASP A 666 42.08 -6.25 -5.30
CA ASP A 666 40.78 -5.56 -5.33
C ASP A 666 40.24 -5.42 -3.89
N ALA A 667 40.38 -6.46 -3.06
CA ALA A 667 40.03 -6.40 -1.64
C ALA A 667 40.84 -5.34 -0.86
N ILE A 668 42.17 -5.33 -1.02
CA ILE A 668 43.03 -4.31 -0.39
C ILE A 668 42.66 -2.90 -0.90
N ASP A 669 42.40 -2.76 -2.20
CA ASP A 669 42.01 -1.50 -2.82
C ASP A 669 40.69 -0.97 -2.25
N ILE A 670 39.66 -1.81 -2.13
CA ILE A 670 38.35 -1.47 -1.55
C ILE A 670 38.48 -0.98 -0.09
N LEU A 671 39.32 -1.63 0.71
CA LEU A 671 39.52 -1.30 2.12
C LEU A 671 40.38 -0.04 2.34
N SER A 672 41.39 0.19 1.49
CA SER A 672 42.45 1.16 1.75
C SER A 672 42.43 2.44 0.91
N LYS A 673 41.82 2.44 -0.29
CA LYS A 673 41.87 3.61 -1.18
C LYS A 673 41.02 4.77 -0.67
N ASP A 674 41.59 5.97 -0.79
CA ASP A 674 40.91 7.24 -0.62
C ASP A 674 40.17 7.69 -1.90
N PRO A 675 39.12 8.52 -1.78
CA PRO A 675 38.48 8.94 -0.53
C PRO A 675 37.62 7.82 0.09
N HIS A 676 37.25 8.02 1.36
CA HIS A 676 36.38 7.11 2.12
C HIS A 676 36.93 5.68 2.30
N ALA A 677 38.22 5.54 2.61
CA ALA A 677 38.83 4.26 2.98
C ALA A 677 38.16 3.64 4.22
N VAL A 678 37.92 2.33 4.21
CA VAL A 678 37.33 1.58 5.34
C VAL A 678 38.27 1.64 6.54
N LEU A 679 39.58 1.49 6.31
CA LEU A 679 40.61 1.55 7.36
C LEU A 679 40.63 2.89 8.12
N LYS A 680 40.21 3.99 7.48
CA LYS A 680 40.05 5.30 8.15
C LYS A 680 38.73 5.39 8.92
N ALA A 681 37.65 4.79 8.41
CA ALA A 681 36.34 4.79 9.07
C ALA A 681 36.32 3.97 10.37
N ILE A 682 37.07 2.86 10.44
CA ILE A 682 37.20 2.04 11.66
C ILE A 682 38.22 2.58 12.68
N HIS A 683 38.97 3.63 12.33
CA HIS A 683 40.03 4.15 13.18
C HIS A 683 39.48 4.80 14.45
N VAL A 684 40.18 4.59 15.57
CA VAL A 684 39.86 5.09 16.90
C VAL A 684 41.17 5.54 17.55
N ALA A 685 41.16 6.71 18.19
CA ALA A 685 42.38 7.33 18.70
C ALA A 685 43.06 6.45 19.77
N LYS A 686 44.41 6.37 19.72
CA LYS A 686 45.18 5.49 20.60
C LYS A 686 44.88 5.75 22.08
N GLY A 687 44.57 4.68 22.83
CA GLY A 687 44.18 4.75 24.24
C GLY A 687 42.70 5.06 24.51
N THR A 688 41.88 5.32 23.48
CA THR A 688 40.43 5.49 23.65
C THR A 688 39.67 4.17 23.46
N LYS A 689 38.66 3.90 24.30
CA LYS A 689 37.90 2.66 24.27
C LYS A 689 36.93 2.64 23.08
N ARG A 690 36.98 1.57 22.27
CA ARG A 690 36.07 1.34 21.13
C ARG A 690 34.60 1.23 21.59
N PRO A 691 33.63 1.70 20.79
CA PRO A 691 32.21 1.54 21.08
C PRO A 691 31.77 0.07 20.98
N ALA A 692 30.63 -0.25 21.62
CA ALA A 692 30.09 -1.62 21.64
C ALA A 692 29.34 -2.03 20.35
N LYS A 693 29.06 -1.10 19.44
CA LYS A 693 28.36 -1.30 18.15
C LYS A 693 28.80 -0.25 17.12
N GLY A 694 28.43 -0.44 15.86
CA GLY A 694 28.79 0.43 14.74
C GLY A 694 30.20 0.15 14.21
N VAL A 695 30.59 0.81 13.13
CA VAL A 695 31.81 0.43 12.36
C VAL A 695 33.14 0.65 13.09
N GLN A 696 33.14 1.39 14.19
CA GLN A 696 34.32 1.59 15.05
C GLN A 696 34.45 0.56 16.18
N SER A 697 33.48 -0.36 16.32
CA SER A 697 33.52 -1.41 17.35
C SER A 697 34.70 -2.37 17.16
N SER A 698 35.10 -3.06 18.23
CA SER A 698 36.15 -4.09 18.12
C SER A 698 35.76 -5.19 17.13
N GLU A 699 34.52 -5.70 17.21
CA GLU A 699 33.99 -6.73 16.31
C GLU A 699 34.16 -6.38 14.81
N PHE A 700 33.68 -5.19 14.39
CA PHE A 700 33.77 -4.78 13.00
C PHE A 700 35.20 -4.41 12.57
N ALA A 701 35.98 -3.79 13.48
CA ALA A 701 37.38 -3.47 13.19
C ALA A 701 38.25 -4.73 13.05
N ASN A 702 38.04 -5.74 13.90
CA ASN A 702 38.74 -7.01 13.84
C ASN A 702 38.45 -7.73 12.52
N LEU A 703 37.18 -7.78 12.09
CA LEU A 703 36.81 -8.32 10.77
C LEU A 703 37.58 -7.60 9.65
N VAL A 704 37.56 -6.27 9.60
CA VAL A 704 38.25 -5.50 8.56
C VAL A 704 39.77 -5.75 8.55
N TYR A 705 40.41 -5.81 9.72
CA TYR A 705 41.85 -6.10 9.80
C TYR A 705 42.18 -7.57 9.44
N GLN A 706 41.30 -8.54 9.75
CA GLN A 706 41.41 -9.92 9.25
C GLN A 706 41.29 -9.98 7.71
N LEU A 707 40.39 -9.20 7.10
CA LEU A 707 40.31 -9.08 5.63
C LEU A 707 41.60 -8.50 5.05
N GLN A 708 42.12 -7.42 5.63
CA GLN A 708 43.35 -6.79 5.19
C GLN A 708 44.57 -7.74 5.33
N LEU A 709 44.65 -8.49 6.43
CA LEU A 709 45.67 -9.49 6.68
C LEU A 709 45.62 -10.63 5.64
N ARG A 710 44.43 -11.22 5.40
CA ARG A 710 44.24 -12.22 4.32
C ARG A 710 44.65 -11.68 2.95
N GLY A 711 44.28 -10.43 2.64
CA GLY A 711 44.67 -9.77 1.39
C GLY A 711 46.19 -9.63 1.22
N TYR A 712 46.90 -9.17 2.25
CA TYR A 712 48.37 -9.06 2.19
C TYR A 712 49.08 -10.41 2.18
N ILE A 713 48.56 -11.44 2.85
CA ILE A 713 49.11 -12.82 2.77
C ILE A 713 48.95 -13.38 1.35
N GLY A 714 47.77 -13.25 0.74
CA GLY A 714 47.52 -13.67 -0.65
C GLY A 714 48.31 -12.89 -1.71
N LEU A 715 48.81 -11.70 -1.36
CA LEU A 715 49.74 -10.90 -2.18
C LEU A 715 51.22 -11.10 -1.79
N GLN A 716 51.52 -11.96 -0.81
CA GLN A 716 52.86 -12.22 -0.25
C GLN A 716 53.56 -10.95 0.28
N GLN A 717 52.79 -9.93 0.70
CA GLN A 717 53.28 -8.63 1.19
C GLN A 717 53.59 -8.69 2.70
N ILE A 718 54.62 -9.45 3.08
CA ILE A 718 54.95 -9.86 4.46
C ILE A 718 54.97 -8.69 5.47
N ASP A 719 55.63 -7.57 5.16
CA ASP A 719 55.71 -6.44 6.09
C ASP A 719 54.37 -5.70 6.29
N LEU A 720 53.53 -5.65 5.25
CA LEU A 720 52.19 -5.06 5.32
C LEU A 720 51.21 -5.99 6.04
N ALA A 721 51.31 -7.29 5.81
CA ALA A 721 50.60 -8.30 6.60
C ALA A 721 50.97 -8.21 8.09
N ARG A 722 52.26 -8.07 8.43
CA ARG A 722 52.69 -7.84 9.83
C ARG A 722 52.14 -6.53 10.41
N LYS A 723 52.00 -5.48 9.60
CA LYS A 723 51.35 -4.23 10.04
C LYS A 723 49.86 -4.43 10.34
N ALA A 724 49.12 -5.09 9.45
CA ALA A 724 47.69 -5.41 9.66
C ALA A 724 47.49 -6.31 10.89
N MET A 725 48.36 -7.30 11.10
CA MET A 725 48.40 -8.14 12.30
C MET A 725 48.60 -7.32 13.58
N LYS A 726 49.50 -6.33 13.58
CA LYS A 726 49.66 -5.44 14.73
C LYS A 726 48.45 -4.51 14.94
N GLU A 727 47.84 -4.02 13.87
CA GLU A 727 46.63 -3.19 13.96
C GLU A 727 45.41 -3.99 14.49
N LEU A 728 45.36 -5.29 14.20
CA LEU A 728 44.44 -6.29 14.75
C LEU A 728 44.71 -6.57 16.26
N GLU A 729 45.97 -6.77 16.67
CA GLU A 729 46.33 -6.87 18.09
C GLU A 729 46.02 -5.56 18.85
N GLU A 730 46.25 -4.39 18.25
CA GLU A 730 45.91 -3.10 18.87
C GLU A 730 44.37 -2.90 18.98
N SER A 731 43.53 -3.45 18.08
CA SER A 731 42.05 -3.44 18.25
C SER A 731 41.52 -4.44 19.28
N ALA A 732 42.28 -5.50 19.57
CA ALA A 732 42.04 -6.47 20.64
C ALA A 732 42.50 -6.02 22.03
N SER A 733 43.43 -5.05 22.12
CA SER A 733 44.16 -4.69 23.34
C SER A 733 43.32 -4.27 24.56
N GLY A 734 42.00 -4.05 24.39
CA GLY A 734 41.04 -3.75 25.47
C GLY A 734 40.29 -4.95 26.06
N SER A 735 40.52 -6.18 25.57
CA SER A 735 39.78 -7.40 25.95
C SER A 735 40.65 -8.56 26.46
N GLY A 736 41.94 -8.33 26.75
CA GLY A 736 42.85 -9.31 27.34
C GLY A 736 43.54 -10.26 26.33
N GLY A 737 44.57 -10.99 26.77
CA GLY A 737 45.38 -11.85 25.90
C GLY A 737 44.63 -13.05 25.30
N GLU A 738 43.61 -13.52 26.00
CA GLU A 738 42.66 -14.55 25.54
C GLU A 738 41.94 -14.11 24.26
N SER A 739 41.49 -12.84 24.21
CA SER A 739 40.84 -12.24 23.04
C SER A 739 41.74 -12.15 21.81
N ILE A 740 43.07 -12.13 21.97
CA ILE A 740 44.03 -12.17 20.86
C ILE A 740 44.17 -13.61 20.36
N THR A 741 44.26 -14.57 21.28
CA THR A 741 44.34 -16.01 20.96
C THR A 741 43.11 -16.48 20.19
N GLU A 742 41.91 -16.14 20.66
CA GLU A 742 40.63 -16.46 20.00
C GLU A 742 40.52 -15.85 18.59
N MET A 743 40.95 -14.60 18.44
CA MET A 743 40.93 -13.89 17.16
C MET A 743 41.89 -14.48 16.11
N TYR A 744 42.99 -15.06 16.58
CA TYR A 744 43.94 -15.81 15.77
C TYR A 744 43.43 -17.23 15.44
N ARG A 745 42.72 -17.89 16.37
CA ARG A 745 42.00 -19.16 16.13
C ARG A 745 40.95 -18.99 15.01
N GLN A 746 40.11 -17.95 15.10
CA GLN A 746 39.11 -17.59 14.08
C GLN A 746 39.72 -17.30 12.70
N LEU A 747 40.91 -16.70 12.65
CA LEU A 747 41.62 -16.47 11.40
C LEU A 747 42.08 -17.80 10.76
N GLY A 748 42.52 -18.76 11.58
CA GLY A 748 42.78 -20.14 11.16
C GLY A 748 41.54 -20.82 10.58
N GLU A 749 40.41 -20.79 11.30
CA GLU A 749 39.12 -21.33 10.82
C GLU A 749 38.73 -20.75 9.45
N LYS A 750 38.86 -19.43 9.27
CA LYS A 750 38.50 -18.74 8.03
C LYS A 750 39.41 -19.09 6.84
N ILE A 751 40.63 -19.58 7.10
CA ILE A 751 41.55 -20.14 6.11
C ILE A 751 41.18 -21.59 5.79
N THR A 752 40.89 -22.42 6.80
CA THR A 752 40.40 -23.79 6.59
C THR A 752 39.10 -23.79 5.78
N GLU A 753 38.16 -22.90 6.08
CA GLU A 753 36.97 -22.68 5.25
C GLU A 753 37.29 -22.26 3.81
N GLU A 754 38.38 -21.50 3.56
CA GLU A 754 38.79 -21.13 2.20
C GLU A 754 39.30 -22.35 1.45
N ILE A 755 40.12 -23.19 2.10
CA ILE A 755 40.61 -24.46 1.56
C ILE A 755 39.45 -25.42 1.27
N GLU A 756 38.52 -25.63 2.19
CA GLU A 756 37.39 -26.55 1.99
C GLU A 756 36.39 -26.04 0.91
N ARG A 757 36.19 -24.72 0.79
CA ARG A 757 35.46 -24.13 -0.35
C ARG A 757 36.15 -24.40 -1.69
N LEU A 758 37.48 -24.35 -1.73
CA LEU A 758 38.25 -24.62 -2.94
C LEU A 758 38.32 -26.13 -3.27
N LYS A 759 38.37 -27.02 -2.25
CA LYS A 759 38.21 -28.47 -2.42
C LYS A 759 36.86 -28.80 -3.06
N ALA A 760 35.77 -28.25 -2.52
CA ALA A 760 34.42 -28.42 -3.07
C ALA A 760 34.24 -27.83 -4.48
N ALA A 761 35.06 -26.84 -4.87
CA ALA A 761 35.07 -26.27 -6.21
C ALA A 761 36.04 -26.98 -7.19
N GLY A 762 36.86 -27.93 -6.71
CA GLY A 762 37.90 -28.60 -7.50
C GLY A 762 39.11 -27.74 -7.85
N ASP A 763 39.27 -26.55 -7.24
CA ASP A 763 40.36 -25.60 -7.55
C ASP A 763 41.64 -25.95 -6.77
N THR A 764 42.21 -27.12 -7.08
CA THR A 764 43.42 -27.67 -6.43
C THR A 764 44.60 -26.71 -6.49
N LYS A 765 44.82 -26.08 -7.64
CA LYS A 765 45.88 -25.08 -7.80
C LYS A 765 45.74 -23.94 -6.78
N ARG A 766 44.53 -23.44 -6.53
CA ARG A 766 44.34 -22.34 -5.59
C ARG A 766 44.47 -22.77 -4.13
N ILE A 767 44.15 -24.03 -3.80
CA ILE A 767 44.51 -24.60 -2.49
C ILE A 767 46.02 -24.53 -2.30
N ASP A 768 46.81 -24.95 -3.30
CA ASP A 768 48.27 -24.94 -3.22
C ASP A 768 48.84 -23.50 -3.15
N ASP A 769 48.34 -22.58 -3.98
CA ASP A 769 48.74 -21.16 -3.95
C ASP A 769 48.43 -20.50 -2.57
N VAL A 770 47.30 -20.83 -1.95
CA VAL A 770 46.92 -20.37 -0.60
C VAL A 770 47.79 -21.00 0.49
N ARG A 771 47.90 -22.35 0.52
CA ARG A 771 48.74 -23.10 1.48
C ARG A 771 50.18 -22.58 1.45
N LYS A 772 50.77 -22.45 0.26
CA LYS A 772 52.15 -21.99 0.05
C LYS A 772 52.38 -20.53 0.46
N SER A 773 51.46 -19.63 0.14
CA SER A 773 51.60 -18.21 0.49
C SER A 773 51.52 -18.00 2.01
N LEU A 774 50.62 -18.74 2.67
CA LEU A 774 50.51 -18.77 4.12
C LEU A 774 51.73 -19.40 4.79
N GLU A 775 52.17 -20.58 4.34
CA GLU A 775 53.37 -21.26 4.84
C GLU A 775 54.63 -20.38 4.74
N THR A 776 54.80 -19.67 3.63
CA THR A 776 55.90 -18.72 3.43
C THR A 776 55.83 -17.60 4.48
N PHE A 777 54.65 -17.00 4.66
CA PHE A 777 54.43 -15.92 5.64
C PHE A 777 54.66 -16.37 7.10
N LEU A 778 54.11 -17.52 7.49
CA LEU A 778 54.29 -18.10 8.83
C LEU A 778 55.76 -18.44 9.10
N THR A 779 56.44 -19.06 8.13
CA THR A 779 57.87 -19.38 8.20
C THR A 779 58.72 -18.12 8.39
N ASP A 780 58.44 -17.04 7.64
CA ASP A 780 59.23 -15.82 7.70
C ASP A 780 58.91 -14.91 8.89
N ILE A 781 57.74 -15.05 9.54
CA ILE A 781 57.52 -14.47 10.88
C ILE A 781 58.23 -15.32 11.95
N PHE A 782 58.20 -16.66 11.86
CA PHE A 782 58.83 -17.53 12.86
C PHE A 782 60.36 -17.34 12.94
N LYS A 783 61.03 -17.06 11.82
CA LYS A 783 62.49 -16.78 11.76
C LYS A 783 62.97 -15.51 12.49
N ARG A 784 62.06 -14.59 12.87
CA ARG A 784 62.42 -13.29 13.45
C ARG A 784 62.77 -13.42 14.94
N LYS A 785 62.91 -12.30 15.67
CA LYS A 785 63.19 -12.32 17.13
C LYS A 785 62.23 -11.44 17.96
N ASP A 786 61.49 -10.58 17.29
CA ASP A 786 60.54 -9.59 17.81
C ASP A 786 59.09 -10.10 17.83
N GLN A 787 58.88 -11.42 17.86
CA GLN A 787 57.53 -12.00 17.96
C GLN A 787 56.90 -11.74 19.32
N THR A 788 55.63 -11.33 19.30
CA THR A 788 54.73 -11.35 20.47
C THR A 788 54.33 -12.79 20.81
N TYR A 789 53.94 -13.04 22.06
CA TYR A 789 53.25 -14.28 22.46
C TYR A 789 52.11 -14.63 21.49
N GLY A 790 51.22 -13.67 21.20
CA GLY A 790 50.09 -13.87 20.29
C GLY A 790 50.52 -14.32 18.89
N SER A 791 51.55 -13.70 18.31
CA SER A 791 52.04 -14.08 16.97
C SER A 791 52.66 -15.49 16.92
N LEU A 792 53.33 -15.95 17.99
CA LEU A 792 53.81 -17.35 18.06
C LEU A 792 52.65 -18.33 18.27
N VAL A 793 51.65 -17.99 19.10
CA VAL A 793 50.44 -18.81 19.26
C VAL A 793 49.72 -18.95 17.92
N TRP A 794 49.56 -17.87 17.17
CA TRP A 794 48.95 -17.92 15.84
C TRP A 794 49.72 -18.80 14.86
N ILE A 795 51.06 -18.74 14.86
CA ILE A 795 51.88 -19.63 14.03
C ILE A 795 51.64 -21.10 14.40
N GLY A 796 51.62 -21.42 15.70
CA GLY A 796 51.33 -22.78 16.18
C GLY A 796 49.94 -23.27 15.77
N GLU A 797 48.89 -22.51 16.10
CA GLU A 797 47.50 -22.85 15.80
C GLU A 797 47.25 -22.98 14.29
N THR A 798 47.82 -22.07 13.48
CA THR A 798 47.61 -22.10 12.02
C THR A 798 48.33 -23.29 11.39
N TYR A 799 49.57 -23.61 11.81
CA TYR A 799 50.23 -24.81 11.32
C TYR A 799 49.53 -26.10 11.79
N TYR A 800 48.99 -26.14 13.00
CA TYR A 800 48.21 -27.28 13.47
C TYR A 800 46.95 -27.49 12.61
N GLY A 801 46.19 -26.41 12.34
CA GLY A 801 45.03 -26.45 11.44
C GLY A 801 45.38 -26.79 9.98
N MET A 802 46.55 -26.35 9.48
CA MET A 802 47.06 -26.77 8.17
C MET A 802 47.42 -28.26 8.13
N GLY A 803 47.92 -28.83 9.24
CA GLY A 803 48.14 -30.27 9.38
C GLY A 803 46.84 -31.06 9.30
N GLN A 804 45.83 -30.66 10.07
CA GLN A 804 44.49 -31.29 10.04
C GLN A 804 43.85 -31.21 8.64
N GLY A 805 43.90 -30.02 8.03
CA GLY A 805 43.36 -29.75 6.69
C GLY A 805 44.17 -30.31 5.52
N ALA A 806 45.27 -31.02 5.80
CA ALA A 806 46.11 -31.76 4.84
C ALA A 806 46.23 -33.26 5.20
N SER A 807 45.31 -33.79 6.02
CA SER A 807 45.28 -35.20 6.45
C SER A 807 45.15 -36.21 5.30
N GLU A 808 44.81 -35.77 4.10
CA GLU A 808 44.91 -36.55 2.86
C GLU A 808 46.36 -36.98 2.50
N ASP A 809 47.38 -36.27 2.99
CA ASP A 809 48.80 -36.61 2.86
C ASP A 809 49.47 -36.59 4.26
N PRO A 810 49.67 -37.76 4.89
CA PRO A 810 50.27 -37.85 6.23
C PRO A 810 51.69 -37.27 6.34
N ALA A 811 52.47 -37.19 5.26
CA ALA A 811 53.81 -36.60 5.28
C ALA A 811 53.74 -35.07 5.27
N VAL A 812 52.84 -34.48 4.47
CA VAL A 812 52.56 -33.03 4.48
C VAL A 812 51.93 -32.61 5.82
N ALA A 813 50.96 -33.38 6.31
CA ALA A 813 50.33 -33.13 7.61
C ALA A 813 51.36 -33.12 8.74
N ARG A 814 52.24 -34.13 8.82
CA ARG A 814 53.35 -34.17 9.79
C ARG A 814 54.27 -32.96 9.66
N GLY A 815 54.66 -32.59 8.43
CA GLY A 815 55.50 -31.42 8.18
C GLY A 815 54.90 -30.08 8.63
N TYR A 816 53.58 -29.99 8.77
CA TYR A 816 52.92 -28.86 9.42
C TYR A 816 52.84 -29.01 10.95
N TYR A 817 52.51 -30.19 11.47
CA TYR A 817 52.53 -30.43 12.93
C TYR A 817 53.93 -30.24 13.55
N ASP A 818 55.01 -30.56 12.84
CA ASP A 818 56.40 -30.30 13.26
C ASP A 818 56.66 -28.79 13.46
N LYS A 819 56.14 -27.95 12.55
CA LYS A 819 56.25 -26.48 12.64
C LYS A 819 55.33 -25.90 13.73
N ALA A 820 54.17 -26.51 13.96
CA ALA A 820 53.28 -26.16 15.06
C ALA A 820 53.94 -26.42 16.42
N ALA A 821 54.53 -27.60 16.61
CA ALA A 821 55.29 -27.95 17.81
C ALA A 821 56.45 -26.97 18.04
N ALA A 822 57.26 -26.69 17.03
CA ALA A 822 58.38 -25.74 17.13
C ALA A 822 57.95 -24.33 17.58
N ALA A 823 56.75 -23.88 17.19
CA ALA A 823 56.19 -22.61 17.65
C ALA A 823 55.81 -22.63 19.14
N PHE A 824 55.11 -23.68 19.61
CA PHE A 824 54.75 -23.82 21.02
C PHE A 824 55.96 -24.10 21.92
N GLU A 825 56.95 -24.86 21.44
CA GLU A 825 58.24 -25.07 22.12
C GLU A 825 59.02 -23.76 22.30
N GLU A 826 59.07 -22.89 21.28
CA GLU A 826 59.71 -21.57 21.39
C GLU A 826 58.99 -20.65 22.40
N ILE A 827 57.65 -20.72 22.53
CA ILE A 827 56.90 -20.01 23.58
C ILE A 827 57.31 -20.50 24.97
N LEU A 828 57.29 -21.83 25.20
CA LEU A 828 57.63 -22.42 26.49
C LEU A 828 59.10 -22.16 26.87
N LYS A 829 60.00 -22.18 25.88
CA LYS A 829 61.42 -21.83 26.02
C LYS A 829 61.64 -20.35 26.37
N ARG A 830 60.89 -19.43 25.76
CA ARG A 830 60.92 -18.00 26.14
C ARG A 830 60.36 -17.80 27.56
N GLN A 831 59.28 -18.48 27.90
CA GLN A 831 58.73 -18.46 29.27
C GLN A 831 59.72 -18.97 30.30
N ALA A 832 60.44 -20.06 30.02
CA ALA A 832 61.50 -20.57 30.89
C ALA A 832 62.73 -19.64 30.99
N ALA A 833 62.92 -18.73 30.05
CA ALA A 833 64.04 -17.79 30.01
C ALA A 833 63.74 -16.42 30.66
N THR A 834 62.48 -15.93 30.62
CA THR A 834 62.10 -14.61 31.16
C THR A 834 61.07 -14.65 32.29
N GLY A 835 60.25 -15.70 32.37
CA GLY A 835 59.17 -15.85 33.35
C GLY A 835 57.89 -15.05 33.06
N ASP A 836 57.93 -14.11 32.12
CA ASP A 836 56.85 -13.14 31.84
C ASP A 836 56.33 -13.14 30.38
N PHE A 837 56.86 -14.02 29.52
CA PHE A 837 56.51 -14.06 28.10
C PHE A 837 55.08 -14.57 27.84
N ILE A 838 54.60 -15.51 28.66
CA ILE A 838 53.19 -15.95 28.65
C ILE A 838 52.40 -15.06 29.62
N PRO A 839 51.34 -14.36 29.16
CA PRO A 839 50.56 -13.50 30.03
C PRO A 839 49.60 -14.33 30.91
N GLY A 840 49.86 -14.40 32.21
CA GLY A 840 49.01 -15.13 33.16
C GLY A 840 49.08 -16.66 32.97
N ASP A 841 48.04 -17.36 33.41
CA ASP A 841 48.07 -18.81 33.64
C ASP A 841 48.00 -19.69 32.35
N PHE A 842 48.10 -19.10 31.15
CA PHE A 842 47.93 -19.81 29.87
C PHE A 842 49.03 -20.85 29.55
N GLN A 843 50.08 -20.98 30.37
CA GLN A 843 51.16 -21.96 30.16
C GLN A 843 50.65 -23.41 30.07
N VAL A 844 49.59 -23.75 30.81
CA VAL A 844 48.91 -25.05 30.66
C VAL A 844 48.32 -25.19 29.24
N GLY A 845 47.60 -24.19 28.76
CA GLY A 845 46.96 -24.19 27.44
C GLY A 845 47.94 -24.23 26.26
N ILE A 846 49.14 -23.68 26.42
CA ILE A 846 50.25 -23.83 25.46
C ILE A 846 50.83 -25.24 25.50
N THR A 847 50.97 -25.83 26.69
CA THR A 847 51.51 -27.19 26.82
C THR A 847 50.54 -28.24 26.27
N LEU A 848 49.22 -28.08 26.47
CA LEU A 848 48.20 -28.94 25.84
C LEU A 848 48.25 -28.86 24.30
N ARG A 849 48.47 -27.68 23.72
CA ARG A 849 48.67 -27.53 22.27
C ARG A 849 49.91 -28.27 21.77
N LEU A 850 51.02 -28.22 22.51
CA LEU A 850 52.22 -29.00 22.19
C LEU A 850 51.98 -30.51 22.34
N VAL A 851 51.27 -30.95 23.39
CA VAL A 851 50.81 -32.35 23.56
C VAL A 851 50.01 -32.82 22.35
N ASN A 852 49.11 -31.98 21.83
CA ASN A 852 48.35 -32.28 20.61
C ASN A 852 49.23 -32.35 19.37
N CYS A 853 50.19 -31.44 19.19
CA CYS A 853 51.16 -31.55 18.08
C CYS A 853 51.96 -32.87 18.18
N LYS A 854 52.38 -33.28 19.38
CA LYS A 854 53.07 -34.57 19.60
C LYS A 854 52.16 -35.78 19.38
N ARG A 855 50.88 -35.70 19.75
CA ARG A 855 49.84 -36.72 19.48
C ARG A 855 49.65 -36.93 17.97
N GLU A 856 49.56 -35.85 17.19
CA GLU A 856 49.40 -35.92 15.73
C GLU A 856 50.72 -36.28 14.98
N GLN A 857 51.88 -35.99 15.56
CA GLN A 857 53.19 -36.51 15.08
C GLN A 857 53.40 -38.01 15.35
N GLY A 858 52.54 -38.65 16.14
CA GLY A 858 52.72 -40.03 16.59
C GLY A 858 53.84 -40.21 17.62
N GLU A 859 54.16 -39.15 18.39
CA GLU A 859 55.15 -39.15 19.47
C GLU A 859 54.45 -39.25 20.84
N TYR A 860 53.70 -40.33 21.04
CA TYR A 860 52.76 -40.46 22.17
C TYR A 860 53.43 -40.48 23.55
N GLU A 861 54.63 -41.06 23.69
CA GLU A 861 55.42 -41.00 24.92
C GLU A 861 55.89 -39.58 25.24
N ALA A 862 56.24 -38.78 24.22
CA ALA A 862 56.64 -37.39 24.42
C ALA A 862 55.44 -36.51 24.82
N ALA A 863 54.29 -36.72 24.18
CA ALA A 863 53.01 -36.12 24.56
C ALA A 863 52.64 -36.46 26.02
N LEU A 864 52.72 -37.74 26.40
CA LEU A 864 52.40 -38.19 27.77
C LEU A 864 53.36 -37.58 28.80
N LYS A 865 54.65 -37.49 28.48
CA LYS A 865 55.68 -36.90 29.35
C LYS A 865 55.48 -35.40 29.59
N LEU A 866 55.00 -34.66 28.59
CA LEU A 866 54.61 -33.25 28.72
C LEU A 866 53.35 -33.07 29.57
N LEU A 867 52.40 -34.01 29.48
CA LEU A 867 51.11 -33.96 30.17
C LEU A 867 51.19 -34.41 31.65
N ALA A 868 52.07 -35.36 31.96
CA ALA A 868 52.26 -35.94 33.29
C ALA A 868 52.50 -34.94 34.46
N PRO A 869 53.26 -33.83 34.32
CA PRO A 869 53.34 -32.81 35.39
C PRO A 869 52.03 -32.02 35.55
N ILE A 870 51.33 -31.71 34.46
CA ILE A 870 50.10 -30.92 34.48
C ILE A 870 48.97 -31.74 35.11
N LEU A 871 48.85 -33.03 34.79
CA LEU A 871 47.92 -33.96 35.45
C LEU A 871 48.12 -34.05 36.97
N LYS A 872 49.34 -33.79 37.46
CA LYS A 872 49.65 -33.79 38.90
C LYS A 872 49.25 -32.49 39.61
N GLU A 873 49.30 -31.36 38.91
CA GLU A 873 48.89 -30.04 39.46
C GLU A 873 47.39 -29.78 39.28
N LYS A 874 46.83 -30.18 38.13
CA LYS A 874 45.46 -29.88 37.68
C LYS A 874 44.61 -31.15 37.53
N GLU A 875 44.79 -32.14 38.41
CA GLU A 875 44.14 -33.48 38.35
C GLU A 875 42.63 -33.45 38.02
N LYS A 876 41.92 -32.41 38.45
CA LYS A 876 40.45 -32.24 38.30
C LYS A 876 40.02 -31.30 37.16
N SER A 877 40.94 -30.79 36.35
CA SER A 877 40.61 -30.02 35.15
C SER A 877 39.98 -30.94 34.10
N PRO A 878 38.74 -30.68 33.64
CA PRO A 878 38.16 -31.44 32.55
C PRO A 878 39.01 -31.35 31.28
N GLU A 879 39.58 -30.18 31.00
CA GLU A 879 40.37 -29.88 29.80
C GLU A 879 41.65 -30.75 29.74
N VAL A 880 42.40 -30.82 30.84
CA VAL A 880 43.64 -31.62 30.93
C VAL A 880 43.33 -33.12 30.91
N GLN A 881 42.24 -33.55 31.57
CA GLN A 881 41.83 -34.95 31.58
C GLN A 881 41.26 -35.40 30.22
N PHE A 882 40.59 -34.51 29.48
CA PHE A 882 40.07 -34.76 28.13
C PHE A 882 41.21 -35.08 27.17
N GLU A 883 42.24 -34.22 27.11
CA GLU A 883 43.39 -34.47 26.23
C GLU A 883 44.21 -35.68 26.68
N ALA A 884 44.19 -36.03 27.97
CA ALA A 884 44.81 -37.26 28.47
C ALA A 884 44.08 -38.53 27.99
N ALA A 885 42.75 -38.54 27.97
CA ALA A 885 41.97 -39.65 27.44
C ALA A 885 42.05 -39.73 25.90
N ASN A 886 42.01 -38.57 25.23
CA ASN A 886 42.19 -38.42 23.79
C ASN A 886 43.56 -38.92 23.31
N LEU A 887 44.63 -38.63 24.06
CA LEU A 887 45.97 -39.13 23.82
C LEU A 887 46.01 -40.67 23.86
N LEU A 888 45.41 -41.30 24.87
CA LEU A 888 45.38 -42.76 24.99
C LEU A 888 44.55 -43.43 23.89
N GLN A 889 43.40 -42.85 23.51
CA GLN A 889 42.57 -43.34 22.40
C GLN A 889 43.27 -43.18 21.04
N THR A 890 43.92 -42.03 20.79
CA THR A 890 44.68 -41.81 19.55
C THR A 890 45.86 -42.79 19.46
N TRP A 891 46.57 -42.99 20.58
CA TRP A 891 47.67 -43.96 20.66
C TRP A 891 47.18 -45.39 20.37
N ALA A 892 46.06 -45.82 20.96
CA ALA A 892 45.43 -47.11 20.66
C ALA A 892 45.03 -47.28 19.19
N SER A 893 44.51 -46.22 18.57
CA SER A 893 44.13 -46.19 17.15
C SER A 893 45.33 -46.18 16.19
N SER A 894 46.52 -45.77 16.65
CA SER A 894 47.73 -45.70 15.83
C SER A 894 48.37 -47.06 15.50
N GLY A 895 47.98 -48.12 16.22
CA GLY A 895 48.61 -49.43 16.16
C GLY A 895 49.88 -49.58 17.01
N GLN A 896 50.39 -48.50 17.61
CA GLN A 896 51.62 -48.52 18.41
C GLN A 896 51.40 -49.04 19.84
N GLY A 897 52.04 -50.16 20.18
CA GLY A 897 52.03 -50.74 21.53
C GLY A 897 50.85 -51.68 21.77
N ASP A 898 50.42 -51.80 23.03
CA ASP A 898 49.27 -52.61 23.42
C ASP A 898 47.96 -51.82 23.19
N ASN A 899 47.49 -51.85 21.95
CA ASN A 899 46.34 -51.08 21.49
C ASN A 899 45.06 -51.41 22.28
N SER A 900 44.80 -52.70 22.53
CA SER A 900 43.62 -53.15 23.27
C SER A 900 43.66 -52.68 24.73
N LYS A 901 44.83 -52.72 25.38
CA LYS A 901 44.99 -52.09 26.69
C LYS A 901 44.83 -50.57 26.61
N LYS A 902 45.39 -49.90 25.60
CA LYS A 902 45.34 -48.43 25.49
C LYS A 902 43.92 -47.89 25.29
N TYR A 903 43.03 -48.59 24.58
CA TYR A 903 41.60 -48.25 24.58
C TYR A 903 40.97 -48.38 25.98
N MET A 904 41.32 -49.42 26.74
CA MET A 904 40.82 -49.61 28.11
C MET A 904 41.40 -48.60 29.11
N ASP A 905 42.66 -48.19 28.95
CA ASP A 905 43.29 -47.08 29.67
C ASP A 905 42.58 -45.75 29.34
N ALA A 906 42.20 -45.52 28.08
CA ALA A 906 41.44 -44.34 27.66
C ALA A 906 40.02 -44.29 28.24
N ILE A 907 39.33 -45.44 28.29
CA ILE A 907 37.97 -45.54 28.84
C ILE A 907 37.96 -45.37 30.37
N ASN A 908 38.89 -46.02 31.10
CA ASN A 908 38.84 -46.15 32.56
C ASN A 908 39.86 -45.31 33.32
N GLY A 909 40.85 -44.75 32.63
CA GLY A 909 41.99 -44.09 33.23
C GLY A 909 43.17 -45.03 33.53
N MET A 910 44.33 -44.43 33.83
CA MET A 910 45.54 -45.11 34.27
C MET A 910 46.37 -44.21 35.20
N GLU A 911 47.14 -44.82 36.10
CA GLU A 911 48.16 -44.13 36.90
C GLU A 911 49.51 -44.12 36.16
N LEU A 912 50.24 -43.00 36.27
CA LEU A 912 51.54 -42.79 35.65
C LEU A 912 52.66 -42.93 36.69
N GLU A 913 53.87 -43.28 36.24
CA GLU A 913 55.05 -43.53 37.11
C GLU A 913 55.40 -42.37 38.07
N ASN A 914 54.98 -41.14 37.76
CA ASN A 914 55.18 -39.98 38.61
C ASN A 914 54.07 -39.77 39.67
N GLY A 915 53.10 -40.68 39.78
CA GLY A 915 51.92 -40.57 40.65
C GLY A 915 50.87 -39.56 40.18
N ALA A 916 50.83 -39.24 38.88
CA ALA A 916 49.73 -38.52 38.25
C ALA A 916 48.71 -39.52 37.68
N VAL A 917 47.42 -39.16 37.65
CA VAL A 917 46.35 -40.10 37.25
C VAL A 917 45.52 -39.53 36.11
N ILE A 918 45.51 -40.24 34.99
CA ILE A 918 44.53 -40.06 33.91
C ILE A 918 43.23 -40.74 34.35
N LYS A 919 42.09 -40.06 34.25
CA LYS A 919 40.80 -40.57 34.74
C LYS A 919 39.92 -41.22 33.67
N GLY A 920 40.25 -41.01 32.39
CA GLY A 920 39.57 -41.60 31.25
C GLY A 920 38.15 -41.08 30.99
N TRP A 921 37.58 -41.53 29.87
CA TRP A 921 36.28 -41.08 29.38
C TRP A 921 35.11 -41.38 30.32
N ASN A 922 35.13 -42.51 31.05
CA ASN A 922 34.11 -42.83 32.06
C ASN A 922 34.01 -41.79 33.18
N TYR A 923 35.13 -41.17 33.56
CA TYR A 923 35.13 -40.11 34.57
C TYR A 923 34.66 -38.78 33.99
N LEU A 924 35.18 -38.40 32.81
CA LEU A 924 34.84 -37.15 32.13
C LEU A 924 33.35 -37.02 31.83
N ALA A 925 32.75 -38.05 31.23
CA ALA A 925 31.32 -38.07 30.93
C ALA A 925 30.47 -37.87 32.20
N ARG A 926 30.83 -38.51 33.31
CA ARG A 926 30.13 -38.36 34.62
C ARG A 926 30.36 -36.99 35.28
N LEU A 927 31.56 -36.43 35.13
CA LEU A 927 31.89 -35.10 35.67
C LEU A 927 31.07 -34.02 34.96
N LEU A 928 31.10 -34.04 33.62
CA LEU A 928 30.49 -33.04 32.74
C LEU A 928 28.97 -33.19 32.63
N GLN A 929 28.39 -34.35 32.95
CA GLN A 929 26.92 -34.55 32.97
C GLN A 929 26.19 -33.51 33.85
N ASN A 930 26.80 -33.10 34.96
CA ASN A 930 26.24 -32.09 35.87
C ASN A 930 26.33 -30.65 35.32
N SER A 931 27.08 -30.43 34.23
CA SER A 931 27.23 -29.13 33.58
C SER A 931 26.15 -28.85 32.53
N MET A 932 25.35 -29.85 32.13
CA MET A 932 24.32 -29.73 31.09
C MET A 932 23.29 -28.62 31.39
N ASP A 933 22.89 -28.45 32.65
CA ASP A 933 21.94 -27.43 33.08
C ASP A 933 22.58 -26.04 33.34
N THR A 934 23.89 -25.89 33.15
CA THR A 934 24.62 -24.65 33.50
C THR A 934 24.49 -23.60 32.38
N PRO A 935 23.84 -22.45 32.61
CA PRO A 935 23.65 -21.44 31.56
C PRO A 935 24.96 -20.73 31.24
N GLY A 936 25.32 -20.66 29.95
CA GLY A 936 26.51 -19.95 29.48
C GLY A 936 27.82 -20.73 29.62
N ARG A 937 27.76 -22.06 29.75
CA ARG A 937 28.90 -22.99 29.64
C ARG A 937 28.63 -24.06 28.58
N GLU A 938 28.33 -23.63 27.37
CA GLU A 938 28.07 -24.52 26.23
C GLU A 938 29.32 -25.36 25.86
N ASP A 939 30.51 -24.83 26.14
CA ASP A 939 31.81 -25.50 26.02
C ASP A 939 31.89 -26.80 26.83
N LEU A 940 31.29 -26.84 28.03
CA LEU A 940 31.23 -28.06 28.84
C LEU A 940 30.19 -29.07 28.34
N LYS A 941 29.21 -28.63 27.54
CA LYS A 941 28.20 -29.51 26.93
C LYS A 941 28.74 -30.16 25.66
N GLU A 942 29.45 -29.40 24.83
CA GLU A 942 30.20 -29.95 23.69
C GLU A 942 31.22 -31.00 24.18
N MET A 943 32.00 -30.66 25.21
CA MET A 943 32.93 -31.59 25.85
C MET A 943 32.25 -32.82 26.49
N TYR A 944 31.02 -32.69 27.01
CA TYR A 944 30.23 -33.84 27.49
C TYR A 944 29.85 -34.79 26.34
N TYR A 945 29.35 -34.25 25.23
CA TYR A 945 28.97 -35.03 24.06
C TYR A 945 30.19 -35.72 23.43
N ASP A 946 31.32 -35.02 23.30
CA ASP A 946 32.59 -35.62 22.86
C ASP A 946 33.06 -36.71 23.81
N ALA A 947 33.05 -36.47 25.12
CA ALA A 947 33.46 -37.48 26.11
C ALA A 947 32.57 -38.73 26.04
N GLN A 948 31.26 -38.60 25.80
CA GLN A 948 30.37 -39.75 25.62
C GLN A 948 30.60 -40.47 24.29
N TYR A 949 30.80 -39.74 23.19
CA TYR A 949 31.10 -40.31 21.88
C TYR A 949 32.41 -41.10 21.92
N ASN A 950 33.49 -40.45 22.37
CA ASN A 950 34.84 -41.01 22.45
C ASN A 950 34.92 -42.23 23.38
N LYS A 951 34.13 -42.24 24.47
CA LYS A 951 33.98 -43.40 25.35
C LYS A 951 33.44 -44.63 24.62
N VAL A 952 32.38 -44.45 23.84
CA VAL A 952 31.72 -45.57 23.15
C VAL A 952 32.50 -46.00 21.91
N GLU A 953 33.07 -45.06 21.16
CA GLU A 953 33.98 -45.37 20.05
C GLU A 953 35.20 -46.16 20.56
N SER A 954 35.82 -45.74 21.67
CA SER A 954 36.90 -46.52 22.32
C SER A 954 36.45 -47.93 22.71
N LEU A 955 35.21 -48.08 23.20
CA LEU A 955 34.65 -49.38 23.59
C LEU A 955 34.38 -50.27 22.38
N GLN A 956 33.85 -49.73 21.29
CA GLN A 956 33.69 -50.39 20.00
C GLN A 956 35.04 -50.84 19.42
N LYS A 957 36.02 -49.93 19.33
CA LYS A 957 37.35 -50.28 18.77
C LYS A 957 38.09 -51.30 19.63
N TYR A 958 37.99 -51.22 20.95
CA TYR A 958 38.43 -52.29 21.86
C TYR A 958 37.74 -53.62 21.52
N ALA A 959 36.40 -53.61 21.46
CA ALA A 959 35.60 -54.81 21.24
C ALA A 959 35.94 -55.52 19.91
N ILE A 960 36.16 -54.76 18.84
CA ILE A 960 36.65 -55.27 17.56
C ILE A 960 38.07 -55.85 17.72
N ALA A 961 38.99 -55.12 18.37
CA ALA A 961 40.38 -55.53 18.53
C ALA A 961 40.59 -56.80 19.39
N VAL A 962 39.62 -57.16 20.26
CA VAL A 962 39.63 -58.42 21.03
C VAL A 962 38.53 -59.41 20.63
N ASN A 963 37.73 -59.10 19.60
CA ASN A 963 36.57 -59.88 19.14
C ASN A 963 35.55 -60.21 20.26
N ASP A 964 35.19 -59.19 21.05
CA ASP A 964 34.31 -59.27 22.24
C ASP A 964 32.91 -58.70 21.93
N ALA A 965 32.01 -59.57 21.51
CA ALA A 965 30.64 -59.20 21.12
C ALA A 965 29.79 -58.64 22.27
N GLU A 966 30.08 -58.99 23.53
CA GLU A 966 29.38 -58.42 24.70
C GLU A 966 29.65 -56.92 24.82
N LYS A 967 30.86 -56.48 24.48
CA LYS A 967 31.26 -55.07 24.49
C LYS A 967 30.70 -54.28 23.31
N LEU A 968 30.47 -54.92 22.15
CA LEU A 968 29.76 -54.29 21.03
C LEU A 968 28.27 -54.03 21.37
N GLU A 969 27.55 -55.03 21.88
CA GLU A 969 26.16 -54.83 22.32
C GLU A 969 26.09 -53.81 23.46
N ARG A 970 27.07 -53.80 24.37
CA ARG A 970 27.18 -52.74 25.39
C ARG A 970 27.41 -51.35 24.78
N ALA A 971 28.28 -51.21 23.77
CA ALA A 971 28.52 -49.94 23.09
C ALA A 971 27.25 -49.39 22.42
N LYS A 972 26.55 -50.27 21.67
CA LYS A 972 25.24 -50.01 21.07
C LYS A 972 24.19 -49.59 22.11
N SER A 973 24.11 -50.32 23.22
CA SER A 973 23.20 -50.03 24.34
C SER A 973 23.47 -48.67 25.00
N GLU A 974 24.74 -48.31 25.23
CA GLU A 974 25.08 -47.02 25.86
C GLU A 974 24.74 -45.80 24.98
N ILE A 975 24.78 -45.91 23.64
CA ILE A 975 24.27 -44.84 22.74
C ILE A 975 22.74 -44.82 22.70
N ASN A 976 22.08 -45.98 22.64
CA ASN A 976 20.62 -46.07 22.65
C ASN A 976 20.04 -45.40 23.92
N VAL A 977 20.65 -45.66 25.09
CA VAL A 977 20.30 -44.98 26.35
C VAL A 977 20.47 -43.46 26.23
N LEU A 978 21.56 -42.97 25.64
CA LEU A 978 21.78 -41.52 25.43
C LEU A 978 20.66 -40.89 24.58
N GLY A 979 20.31 -41.50 23.45
CA GLY A 979 19.22 -41.01 22.57
C GLY A 979 17.84 -41.00 23.23
N GLN A 980 17.58 -41.93 24.16
CA GLN A 980 16.32 -42.00 24.89
C GLN A 980 16.21 -40.98 26.05
N ILE A 981 17.31 -40.65 26.72
CA ILE A 981 17.30 -39.71 27.86
C ILE A 981 17.50 -38.25 27.45
N SER A 982 18.26 -37.98 26.38
CA SER A 982 18.51 -36.62 25.90
C SER A 982 17.36 -36.13 25.01
N VAL A 983 16.57 -35.21 25.56
CA VAL A 983 15.54 -34.45 24.82
C VAL A 983 16.20 -33.31 24.05
N ASP A 984 15.74 -33.04 22.83
CA ASP A 984 16.15 -31.91 21.98
C ASP A 984 17.68 -31.85 21.73
N LEU A 985 18.32 -33.01 21.46
CA LEU A 985 19.70 -33.07 20.96
C LEU A 985 19.86 -32.20 19.69
N PRO A 986 20.93 -31.39 19.57
CA PRO A 986 21.27 -30.69 18.32
C PRO A 986 21.41 -31.66 17.15
N ASP A 987 21.02 -31.23 15.95
CA ASP A 987 20.98 -32.08 14.75
C ASP A 987 22.32 -32.75 14.44
N ASP A 988 23.43 -32.00 14.54
CA ASP A 988 24.77 -32.50 14.23
C ASP A 988 25.35 -33.41 15.33
N VAL A 989 24.98 -33.17 16.59
CA VAL A 989 25.28 -34.09 17.70
C VAL A 989 24.52 -35.40 17.53
N TRP A 990 23.21 -35.36 17.28
CA TRP A 990 22.40 -36.57 17.06
C TRP A 990 22.91 -37.36 15.86
N GLU A 991 23.16 -36.72 14.71
CA GLU A 991 23.62 -37.40 13.50
C GLU A 991 25.01 -38.04 13.68
N ARG A 992 25.92 -37.42 14.44
CA ARG A 992 27.21 -38.04 14.79
C ARG A 992 27.04 -39.31 15.63
N PHE A 993 26.17 -39.28 16.63
CA PHE A 993 25.85 -40.50 17.42
C PHE A 993 25.09 -41.55 16.60
N ASN A 994 24.23 -41.12 15.68
CA ASN A 994 23.49 -41.99 14.76
C ASN A 994 24.43 -42.76 13.81
N LYS A 995 25.40 -42.06 13.20
CA LYS A 995 26.45 -42.69 12.36
C LYS A 995 27.26 -43.73 13.15
N LEU A 996 27.64 -43.43 14.41
CA LEU A 996 28.34 -44.39 15.28
C LEU A 996 27.46 -45.59 15.68
N TYR A 997 26.17 -45.35 16.00
CA TYR A 997 25.21 -46.41 16.34
C TYR A 997 25.03 -47.40 15.17
N ARG A 998 24.74 -46.88 13.96
CA ARG A 998 24.65 -47.65 12.72
C ARG A 998 25.94 -48.42 12.44
N GLN A 999 27.12 -47.83 12.67
CA GLN A 999 28.40 -48.54 12.49
C GLN A 999 28.57 -49.69 13.47
N ILE A 1000 28.23 -49.53 14.76
CA ILE A 1000 28.30 -50.63 15.73
C ILE A 1000 27.37 -51.78 15.33
N GLN A 1001 26.17 -51.47 14.81
CA GLN A 1001 25.27 -52.50 14.27
C GLN A 1001 25.91 -53.26 13.10
N VAL A 1002 26.54 -52.56 12.15
CA VAL A 1002 27.28 -53.18 11.03
C VAL A 1002 28.45 -54.04 11.54
N ASP A 1003 29.20 -53.57 12.54
CA ASP A 1003 30.30 -54.32 13.17
C ASP A 1003 29.80 -55.58 13.91
N MET A 1004 28.53 -55.60 14.32
CA MET A 1004 27.84 -56.76 14.90
C MET A 1004 27.19 -57.68 13.85
N GLY A 1005 27.16 -57.29 12.57
CA GLY A 1005 26.46 -58.01 11.50
C GLY A 1005 24.93 -57.82 11.48
N GLU A 1006 24.42 -56.75 12.11
CA GLU A 1006 23.02 -56.35 12.06
C GLU A 1006 22.70 -55.43 10.86
N ASP A 1007 21.42 -55.34 10.51
CA ASP A 1007 20.92 -54.33 9.56
C ASP A 1007 20.83 -52.95 10.26
N PRO A 1008 21.55 -51.91 9.81
CA PRO A 1008 21.67 -50.65 10.53
C PRO A 1008 20.37 -49.84 10.55
N GLN A 1009 19.93 -49.46 11.75
CA GLN A 1009 18.73 -48.67 12.02
C GLN A 1009 19.09 -47.31 12.63
N ASP A 1010 18.18 -46.34 12.54
CA ASP A 1010 18.40 -45.02 13.12
C ASP A 1010 18.26 -44.99 14.64
N LEU A 1011 19.15 -44.22 15.29
CA LEU A 1011 19.10 -43.93 16.71
C LEU A 1011 17.83 -43.13 17.04
N ALA A 1012 16.89 -43.74 17.78
CA ALA A 1012 15.62 -43.12 18.13
C ALA A 1012 15.77 -41.70 18.72
N ARG A 1013 15.28 -40.69 18.02
CA ARG A 1013 15.38 -39.27 18.42
C ARG A 1013 14.19 -38.85 19.28
N ARG A 1014 14.48 -38.24 20.44
CA ARG A 1014 13.45 -37.73 21.36
C ARG A 1014 13.32 -36.21 21.26
N VAL A 1015 12.18 -35.76 20.74
CA VAL A 1015 11.85 -34.35 20.51
C VAL A 1015 10.76 -33.90 21.49
N SER A 1016 10.78 -32.63 21.92
CA SER A 1016 9.77 -32.08 22.82
C SER A 1016 8.37 -31.98 22.17
N ALA A 1017 7.34 -31.99 23.03
CA ALA A 1017 5.93 -31.97 22.62
C ALA A 1017 5.50 -30.65 21.92
N SER A 1018 6.36 -29.63 21.92
CA SER A 1018 6.12 -28.35 21.24
C SER A 1018 6.34 -28.45 19.72
N GLU A 1019 7.35 -29.22 19.29
CA GLU A 1019 7.74 -29.30 17.88
C GLU A 1019 6.97 -30.39 17.11
N THR A 1020 6.39 -31.36 17.82
CA THR A 1020 5.46 -32.35 17.22
C THR A 1020 4.17 -31.72 16.68
N VAL A 1021 3.89 -30.47 17.05
CA VAL A 1021 2.81 -29.64 16.47
C VAL A 1021 3.31 -28.85 15.24
N ALA A 1022 4.60 -28.51 15.17
CA ALA A 1022 5.21 -27.75 14.09
C ALA A 1022 5.68 -28.62 12.90
N ALA A 1023 6.01 -29.89 13.14
CA ALA A 1023 6.42 -30.84 12.10
C ALA A 1023 5.25 -31.47 11.31
N ASN A 1024 3.99 -31.21 11.72
CA ASN A 1024 2.82 -31.55 10.93
C ASN A 1024 2.53 -30.41 9.94
N ASP A 1025 3.09 -30.54 8.73
CA ASP A 1025 2.98 -29.51 7.69
C ASP A 1025 1.51 -29.17 7.36
N ALA A 1026 1.21 -27.88 7.31
CA ALA A 1026 -0.15 -27.38 7.14
C ALA A 1026 -0.65 -27.55 5.69
N THR A 1027 -1.07 -28.77 5.35
CA THR A 1027 -1.93 -28.99 4.17
C THR A 1027 -3.23 -28.20 4.39
N PRO A 1028 -3.62 -27.27 3.49
CA PRO A 1028 -4.79 -26.43 3.73
C PRO A 1028 -6.06 -27.26 3.91
N LEU A 1029 -6.78 -27.04 5.02
CA LEU A 1029 -8.13 -27.56 5.19
C LEU A 1029 -9.09 -26.77 4.29
N GLU A 1030 -9.34 -27.30 3.09
CA GLU A 1030 -10.45 -26.86 2.26
C GLU A 1030 -11.76 -27.09 3.00
N THR A 1031 -12.46 -26.01 3.37
CA THR A 1031 -13.77 -26.08 4.01
C THR A 1031 -14.86 -26.32 2.96
N GLU A 1032 -14.90 -27.52 2.37
CA GLU A 1032 -16.10 -28.00 1.70
C GLU A 1032 -17.19 -28.33 2.74
N THR A 1033 -18.46 -28.17 2.34
CA THR A 1033 -19.61 -28.29 3.26
C THR A 1033 -20.23 -29.70 3.21
N PRO A 1034 -20.86 -30.17 4.29
CA PRO A 1034 -21.05 -31.61 4.50
C PRO A 1034 -22.25 -32.20 3.73
N ALA A 1035 -21.95 -33.03 2.74
CA ALA A 1035 -22.82 -34.07 2.21
C ALA A 1035 -21.98 -35.27 1.72
N ASP A 1036 -22.41 -36.49 2.01
CA ASP A 1036 -21.87 -37.79 1.54
C ASP A 1036 -20.34 -37.94 1.40
N THR A 1037 -19.69 -38.80 2.19
CA THR A 1037 -19.73 -40.23 1.85
C THR A 1037 -19.47 -41.10 3.07
N SER A 1038 -20.46 -41.88 3.48
CA SER A 1038 -20.20 -43.09 4.27
C SER A 1038 -19.82 -44.26 3.35
N GLN A 1039 -18.90 -45.10 3.82
CA GLN A 1039 -18.51 -46.40 3.25
C GLN A 1039 -17.82 -46.40 1.87
N LYS A 1040 -16.49 -46.54 1.91
CA LYS A 1040 -15.79 -47.46 1.00
C LYS A 1040 -14.67 -48.19 1.74
N VAL A 1041 -14.89 -49.46 2.07
CA VAL A 1041 -13.86 -50.34 2.64
C VAL A 1041 -13.39 -51.33 1.58
N ALA A 1042 -12.19 -51.05 1.07
CA ALA A 1042 -11.20 -52.00 0.53
C ALA A 1042 -11.49 -52.79 -0.78
N GLN A 1043 -10.41 -53.43 -1.23
CA GLN A 1043 -10.30 -54.55 -2.20
C GLN A 1043 -10.46 -54.24 -3.71
N GLN A 1044 -9.33 -53.83 -4.30
CA GLN A 1044 -8.79 -54.40 -5.56
C GLN A 1044 -8.57 -55.94 -5.41
N PRO A 1045 -8.37 -56.76 -6.48
CA PRO A 1045 -7.53 -56.46 -7.66
C PRO A 1045 -7.89 -57.09 -9.05
N VAL A 1046 -6.96 -56.89 -10.00
CA VAL A 1046 -6.73 -57.60 -11.30
C VAL A 1046 -7.56 -57.19 -12.53
N ALA A 1047 -6.98 -56.23 -13.26
CA ALA A 1047 -6.75 -56.15 -14.71
C ALA A 1047 -7.63 -56.92 -15.74
N GLN A 1048 -8.00 -56.19 -16.79
CA GLN A 1048 -7.63 -56.56 -18.18
C GLN A 1048 -7.32 -55.28 -18.99
N ALA A 1049 -6.59 -55.41 -20.12
CA ALA A 1049 -5.91 -54.29 -20.78
C ALA A 1049 -6.22 -54.15 -22.28
N THR A 1050 -6.43 -52.90 -22.72
CA THR A 1050 -6.20 -52.32 -24.07
C THR A 1050 -6.59 -50.83 -24.02
N GLY A 1051 -5.94 -49.86 -24.66
CA GLY A 1051 -4.69 -49.89 -25.42
C GLY A 1051 -4.66 -48.80 -26.52
N GLY A 1052 -3.84 -47.75 -26.37
CA GLY A 1052 -3.70 -46.63 -27.33
C GLY A 1052 -4.86 -45.60 -27.23
N SER A 1053 -4.71 -44.31 -26.92
CA SER A 1053 -3.68 -43.27 -27.17
C SER A 1053 -3.91 -42.46 -28.47
N ASN A 1054 -4.08 -41.14 -28.30
CA ASN A 1054 -3.83 -40.03 -29.26
C ASN A 1054 -4.72 -39.87 -30.51
N THR A 1055 -4.97 -38.67 -31.10
CA THR A 1055 -4.97 -37.25 -30.62
C THR A 1055 -5.61 -36.31 -31.68
N MET A 1056 -6.36 -35.29 -31.24
CA MET A 1056 -6.44 -33.90 -31.81
C MET A 1056 -7.05 -33.60 -33.20
N ILE A 1057 -7.31 -32.28 -33.42
CA ILE A 1057 -7.59 -31.52 -34.68
C ILE A 1057 -9.03 -31.64 -35.25
N ILE A 1058 -9.94 -30.70 -34.93
CA ILE A 1058 -10.17 -29.35 -35.52
C ILE A 1058 -10.88 -29.36 -36.90
N VAL A 1059 -12.16 -28.94 -36.87
CA VAL A 1059 -12.92 -28.12 -37.86
C VAL A 1059 -12.94 -28.50 -39.36
N LEU A 1060 -14.15 -28.75 -39.92
CA LEU A 1060 -14.60 -28.09 -41.16
C LEU A 1060 -16.15 -28.03 -41.37
N LEU A 1061 -16.64 -26.79 -41.59
CA LEU A 1061 -17.76 -26.30 -42.42
C LEU A 1061 -19.03 -27.15 -42.76
N LEU A 1062 -20.19 -26.50 -42.51
CA LEU A 1062 -21.38 -26.32 -43.38
C LEU A 1062 -22.08 -27.51 -44.08
N LEU A 1063 -23.39 -27.70 -43.81
CA LEU A 1063 -24.48 -27.34 -44.76
C LEU A 1063 -25.92 -27.55 -44.19
N VAL A 1064 -26.69 -26.46 -44.15
CA VAL A 1064 -28.10 -26.27 -44.58
C VAL A 1064 -29.12 -27.43 -44.49
N GLY A 1065 -30.30 -27.15 -43.88
CA GLY A 1065 -31.58 -27.72 -44.36
C GLY A 1065 -32.78 -27.72 -43.40
N VAL A 1066 -33.79 -26.87 -43.69
CA VAL A 1066 -35.26 -27.00 -43.50
C VAL A 1066 -35.79 -28.14 -42.57
N GLY A 1067 -36.73 -27.95 -41.65
CA GLY A 1067 -37.63 -26.81 -41.34
C GLY A 1067 -39.06 -27.31 -41.05
N GLY A 1068 -39.85 -26.59 -40.24
CA GLY A 1068 -41.24 -26.98 -39.95
C GLY A 1068 -41.89 -26.19 -38.81
N ALA A 1069 -43.03 -25.56 -39.08
CA ALA A 1069 -43.81 -24.79 -38.10
C ALA A 1069 -45.30 -25.15 -38.19
N ALA A 1070 -45.98 -25.26 -37.04
CA ALA A 1070 -47.43 -25.04 -36.90
C ALA A 1070 -47.91 -25.18 -35.43
N ALA A 1071 -48.26 -24.07 -34.78
CA ALA A 1071 -49.19 -24.03 -33.66
C ALA A 1071 -49.78 -22.61 -33.49
N PHE A 1072 -50.99 -22.52 -32.92
CA PHE A 1072 -51.67 -21.27 -32.53
C PHE A 1072 -51.93 -20.23 -33.63
N TYR A 1073 -52.82 -20.61 -34.56
CA TYR A 1073 -53.71 -19.66 -35.24
C TYR A 1073 -55.17 -20.07 -34.96
N PHE A 1074 -55.85 -19.44 -33.99
CA PHE A 1074 -57.32 -19.35 -33.92
C PHE A 1074 -57.76 -18.36 -32.82
N PHE A 1075 -58.92 -17.71 -33.03
CA PHE A 1075 -59.50 -16.59 -32.26
C PHE A 1075 -58.68 -15.28 -32.28
N GLY A 1076 -59.24 -14.11 -32.60
CA GLY A 1076 -60.59 -13.83 -33.12
C GLY A 1076 -60.76 -12.36 -33.52
N MET A 1077 -61.41 -12.08 -34.65
CA MET A 1077 -61.54 -10.72 -35.21
C MET A 1077 -62.73 -9.94 -34.63
N LYS A 1078 -62.61 -8.61 -34.52
CA LYS A 1078 -63.43 -7.63 -35.28
C LYS A 1078 -62.89 -6.19 -35.16
N PRO A 1079 -63.26 -5.25 -36.06
CA PRO A 1079 -62.37 -4.13 -36.45
C PRO A 1079 -62.75 -2.74 -35.91
N GLY A 1080 -61.76 -1.84 -35.90
CA GLY A 1080 -61.92 -0.39 -35.64
C GLY A 1080 -61.23 0.48 -36.70
N LYS A 1081 -62.04 1.20 -37.49
CA LYS A 1081 -61.77 2.29 -38.45
C LYS A 1081 -60.32 2.66 -38.83
N LYS A 1082 -60.07 2.73 -40.14
CA LYS A 1082 -58.91 3.44 -40.73
C LYS A 1082 -58.85 4.88 -40.24
N SER A 1083 -57.67 5.33 -39.83
CA SER A 1083 -57.29 6.75 -39.76
C SER A 1083 -56.11 6.98 -40.69
N THR A 1084 -56.07 8.11 -41.38
CA THR A 1084 -54.96 8.49 -42.27
C THR A 1084 -53.71 8.78 -41.45
N ARG A 1085 -52.64 8.00 -41.67
CA ARG A 1085 -51.30 8.35 -41.16
C ARG A 1085 -50.86 9.68 -41.81
N PRO A 1086 -50.39 10.68 -41.05
CA PRO A 1086 -49.72 11.84 -41.63
C PRO A 1086 -48.40 11.40 -42.27
N SER A 1087 -47.96 12.11 -43.30
CA SER A 1087 -46.66 11.93 -43.94
C SER A 1087 -45.52 12.23 -42.96
N TYR A 1088 -44.44 11.45 -43.02
CA TYR A 1088 -43.26 11.66 -42.19
C TYR A 1088 -42.52 12.92 -42.60
N GLN A 1089 -42.55 13.93 -41.73
CA GLN A 1089 -41.54 14.98 -41.70
C GLN A 1089 -40.68 14.78 -40.45
N LEU A 1090 -39.35 14.89 -40.60
CA LEU A 1090 -38.47 15.01 -39.43
C LEU A 1090 -38.90 16.25 -38.65
N ALA A 1091 -39.47 16.01 -37.46
CA ALA A 1091 -39.80 17.02 -36.48
C ALA A 1091 -38.51 17.66 -35.96
N THR A 1092 -38.00 18.63 -36.72
CA THR A 1092 -36.94 19.53 -36.27
C THR A 1092 -37.51 20.42 -35.19
N ASN A 1093 -37.59 19.87 -33.97
CA ASN A 1093 -37.62 20.64 -32.74
C ASN A 1093 -36.37 21.53 -32.76
N VAL A 1094 -36.57 22.78 -33.16
CA VAL A 1094 -35.53 23.79 -33.18
C VAL A 1094 -35.22 24.13 -31.73
N THR A 1095 -34.21 23.43 -31.20
CA THR A 1095 -33.69 23.61 -29.85
C THR A 1095 -32.96 24.95 -29.79
N MET A 1096 -33.73 26.01 -29.55
CA MET A 1096 -33.23 27.33 -29.21
C MET A 1096 -32.49 27.28 -27.86
N PRO A 1097 -31.48 28.13 -27.63
CA PRO A 1097 -30.73 28.15 -26.38
C PRO A 1097 -31.60 28.67 -25.21
N ALA A 1098 -32.22 27.73 -24.49
CA ALA A 1098 -32.85 27.91 -23.18
C ALA A 1098 -33.02 26.53 -22.50
N ASP A 1099 -32.10 26.18 -21.59
CA ASP A 1099 -32.12 25.08 -20.60
C ASP A 1099 -32.87 23.77 -20.98
N ILE A 1100 -32.11 22.72 -21.34
CA ILE A 1100 -32.59 21.38 -21.73
C ILE A 1100 -33.46 20.72 -20.62
N PRO A 1101 -34.69 20.25 -20.92
CA PRO A 1101 -35.51 19.46 -19.99
C PRO A 1101 -35.41 17.93 -20.21
N ALA A 1102 -35.70 17.15 -19.17
CA ALA A 1102 -35.35 15.73 -19.04
C ALA A 1102 -36.49 14.71 -19.36
N PRO A 1103 -36.16 13.43 -19.61
CA PRO A 1103 -37.12 12.32 -19.67
C PRO A 1103 -37.32 11.61 -18.31
N ALA A 1104 -38.58 11.40 -17.87
CA ALA A 1104 -39.04 10.23 -17.07
C ALA A 1104 -40.51 10.38 -16.59
N PRO A 1105 -41.44 9.63 -17.21
CA PRO A 1105 -42.57 9.03 -16.48
C PRO A 1105 -42.77 7.54 -16.86
N ALA A 1106 -43.33 6.66 -16.02
CA ALA A 1106 -43.89 6.83 -14.67
C ALA A 1106 -43.68 5.58 -13.81
N SER A 1107 -43.71 5.75 -12.48
CA SER A 1107 -43.90 4.64 -11.53
C SER A 1107 -45.41 4.40 -11.30
N PRO A 1108 -45.88 3.14 -11.20
CA PRO A 1108 -47.29 2.84 -10.97
C PRO A 1108 -47.76 3.28 -9.56
N LYS A 1109 -49.06 3.55 -9.43
CA LYS A 1109 -49.71 3.95 -8.17
C LYS A 1109 -50.08 2.72 -7.29
N PRO A 1110 -50.23 2.91 -5.97
CA PRO A 1110 -50.34 1.80 -5.01
C PRO A 1110 -51.75 1.22 -4.87
N SER A 1111 -51.81 -0.01 -4.37
CA SER A 1111 -53.05 -0.67 -3.91
C SER A 1111 -52.88 -1.25 -2.50
N ARG A 1112 -53.80 -0.87 -1.60
CA ARG A 1112 -54.58 -1.71 -0.64
C ARG A 1112 -53.88 -2.87 0.11
N SER A 1113 -54.15 -3.17 1.39
CA SER A 1113 -54.95 -2.57 2.49
C SER A 1113 -54.72 -3.44 3.79
N ALA A 1114 -55.29 -3.26 4.99
CA ALA A 1114 -56.46 -2.51 5.45
C ALA A 1114 -56.39 -2.09 6.96
N SER A 1115 -57.26 -2.68 7.79
CA SER A 1115 -57.52 -2.60 9.24
C SER A 1115 -56.51 -3.37 10.12
N SER A 1116 -56.47 -3.26 11.45
CA SER A 1116 -57.49 -2.88 12.45
C SER A 1116 -56.91 -1.95 13.57
N LYS A 1117 -57.67 -1.13 14.33
CA LYS A 1117 -58.81 -1.39 15.24
C LYS A 1117 -58.50 -2.45 16.33
N SER A 1118 -58.86 -2.30 17.62
CA SER A 1118 -59.16 -1.13 18.49
C SER A 1118 -59.58 -1.62 19.89
N ALA A 1119 -58.96 -1.18 20.99
CA ALA A 1119 -59.54 -1.29 22.36
C ALA A 1119 -58.87 -0.39 23.42
N ALA A 1120 -59.70 0.15 24.31
CA ALA A 1120 -59.44 0.58 25.69
C ALA A 1120 -60.55 -0.14 26.55
N PRO A 1121 -60.85 0.13 27.86
CA PRO A 1121 -60.46 1.26 28.74
C PRO A 1121 -60.23 0.90 30.25
N GLY A 1122 -60.13 1.94 31.09
CA GLY A 1122 -60.12 1.90 32.58
C GLY A 1122 -59.19 2.99 33.15
N VAL A 1123 -59.58 4.22 33.53
CA VAL A 1123 -60.72 4.74 34.34
C VAL A 1123 -60.57 4.30 35.81
N SER A 1124 -60.35 5.19 36.79
CA SER A 1124 -61.31 6.25 37.20
C SER A 1124 -60.74 7.47 37.99
N VAL A 1125 -61.36 8.66 37.79
CA VAL A 1125 -61.84 9.62 38.84
C VAL A 1125 -60.78 10.41 39.67
N GLU A 1126 -60.86 11.75 39.94
CA GLU A 1126 -61.85 12.81 39.62
C GLU A 1126 -61.27 14.26 39.52
N LYS A 1127 -62.18 15.24 39.35
CA LYS A 1127 -62.15 16.73 39.53
C LYS A 1127 -61.03 17.35 40.40
N SER A 1128 -60.61 18.63 40.24
CA SER A 1128 -60.88 19.67 39.20
C SER A 1128 -60.07 20.97 39.40
N ARG A 1129 -59.97 21.78 38.33
CA ARG A 1129 -59.84 23.27 38.30
C ARG A 1129 -58.49 23.99 38.62
N SER A 1130 -57.95 24.57 37.54
CA SER A 1130 -57.47 25.97 37.37
C SER A 1130 -56.15 26.53 37.96
N LYS A 1131 -55.35 27.07 37.01
CA LYS A 1131 -54.56 28.33 37.00
C LYS A 1131 -53.18 28.45 37.71
N ALA A 1132 -52.20 28.70 36.84
CA ALA A 1132 -51.25 29.85 36.84
C ALA A 1132 -49.87 29.76 37.53
N GLU A 1133 -48.91 30.38 36.81
CA GLU A 1133 -47.59 30.93 37.19
C GLU A 1133 -47.69 32.00 38.33
N PRO A 1134 -46.59 32.49 38.98
CA PRO A 1134 -45.27 32.76 38.37
C PRO A 1134 -43.96 32.71 39.21
N GLU A 1135 -42.88 32.99 38.49
CA GLU A 1135 -41.55 33.58 38.78
C GLU A 1135 -41.01 33.91 40.21
N LYS A 1136 -39.70 33.57 40.37
CA LYS A 1136 -38.56 34.39 40.89
C LYS A 1136 -38.46 34.90 42.36
N SER A 1137 -37.56 34.23 43.08
CA SER A 1137 -36.25 34.76 43.56
C SER A 1137 -36.06 35.47 44.93
N LYS A 1138 -34.91 35.16 45.56
CA LYS A 1138 -34.16 35.92 46.63
C LYS A 1138 -34.87 36.02 48.01
N THR A 1139 -34.20 36.16 49.18
CA THR A 1139 -32.77 36.34 49.53
C THR A 1139 -32.45 35.82 50.97
N ARG A 1140 -31.17 35.49 51.26
CA ARG A 1140 -30.44 35.55 52.56
C ARG A 1140 -30.99 34.84 53.84
N GLN A 1141 -30.13 33.96 54.41
CA GLN A 1141 -29.48 34.01 55.75
C GLN A 1141 -30.09 34.85 56.91
N PRO A 1142 -29.91 34.48 58.21
CA PRO A 1142 -28.66 33.88 58.77
C PRO A 1142 -28.78 32.83 59.92
N THR A 1143 -27.63 32.19 60.30
CA THR A 1143 -27.22 31.66 61.64
C THR A 1143 -28.13 30.65 62.40
N GLU A 1144 -27.69 29.79 63.34
CA GLU A 1144 -26.37 29.42 63.93
C GLU A 1144 -26.48 27.99 64.57
N LYS A 1145 -25.34 27.25 64.71
CA LYS A 1145 -24.99 26.20 65.74
C LYS A 1145 -26.00 25.05 66.08
N THR A 1146 -25.65 23.81 66.47
CA THR A 1146 -24.45 22.92 66.60
C THR A 1146 -25.00 21.45 66.71
N ASP A 1147 -24.35 20.31 67.04
CA ASP A 1147 -23.01 19.91 67.55
C ASP A 1147 -22.70 18.40 67.23
N SER A 1148 -21.81 17.77 68.00
CA SER A 1148 -21.63 16.32 68.30
C SER A 1148 -21.15 15.32 67.22
N ASP A 1149 -19.83 15.40 66.97
CA ASP A 1149 -18.82 14.37 67.34
C ASP A 1149 -18.91 12.90 66.83
N LYS A 1150 -17.95 12.47 65.96
CA LYS A 1150 -16.89 11.49 66.33
C LYS A 1150 -15.80 11.16 65.27
N SER A 1151 -14.58 10.91 65.79
CA SER A 1151 -13.47 10.05 65.33
C SER A 1151 -12.84 10.17 63.91
N GLU A 1152 -11.75 10.94 63.85
CA GLU A 1152 -10.39 10.63 63.35
C GLU A 1152 -10.04 9.95 61.99
N SER A 1153 -8.98 10.54 61.40
CA SER A 1153 -7.83 9.92 60.72
C SER A 1153 -7.75 9.90 59.17
N GLY A 1154 -7.15 10.96 58.61
CA GLY A 1154 -6.62 10.98 57.24
C GLY A 1154 -5.55 12.07 57.05
N LYS A 1155 -4.27 11.68 56.85
CA LYS A 1155 -3.15 12.64 56.68
C LYS A 1155 -2.75 12.79 55.21
N GLU A 1156 -3.26 13.83 54.56
CA GLU A 1156 -2.80 14.24 53.22
C GLU A 1156 -1.35 14.73 53.20
N LYS A 1157 -0.69 14.61 52.04
CA LYS A 1157 0.70 15.05 51.83
C LYS A 1157 0.75 16.45 51.21
N ARG A 1158 1.05 17.44 52.06
CA ARG A 1158 1.22 18.86 51.70
C ARG A 1158 2.20 19.04 50.52
N LYS A 1159 1.78 19.73 49.46
CA LYS A 1159 2.64 20.10 48.32
C LYS A 1159 3.59 21.25 48.74
N LEU A 1160 4.81 21.25 48.18
CA LEU A 1160 5.82 22.30 48.43
C LEU A 1160 5.48 23.60 47.71
N THR A 1161 5.79 24.75 48.30
CA THR A 1161 5.60 26.08 47.68
C THR A 1161 6.66 26.37 46.60
N PRO A 1162 6.42 27.33 45.68
CA PRO A 1162 7.40 27.73 44.68
C PRO A 1162 8.76 28.15 45.27
N GLU A 1163 8.75 28.85 46.41
CA GLU A 1163 9.98 29.24 47.13
C GLU A 1163 10.74 28.02 47.68
N GLN A 1164 10.04 27.03 48.22
CA GLN A 1164 10.65 25.78 48.70
C GLN A 1164 11.25 24.95 47.54
N ILE A 1165 10.70 25.10 46.33
CA ILE A 1165 11.26 24.51 45.09
C ILE A 1165 12.49 25.31 44.63
N ALA A 1166 12.46 26.65 44.69
CA ALA A 1166 13.60 27.51 44.36
C ALA A 1166 14.78 27.28 45.32
N ALA A 1167 14.55 27.28 46.63
CA ALA A 1167 15.55 26.99 47.65
C ALA A 1167 16.15 25.57 47.50
N ARG A 1168 15.33 24.58 47.11
CA ARG A 1168 15.84 23.23 46.77
C ARG A 1168 16.67 23.21 45.50
N LYS A 1169 16.37 24.03 44.48
CA LYS A 1169 17.22 24.16 43.28
C LYS A 1169 18.56 24.82 43.62
N ALA A 1170 18.55 25.93 44.34
CA ALA A 1170 19.77 26.61 44.79
C ALA A 1170 20.68 25.67 45.59
N LYS A 1171 20.12 24.95 46.57
CA LYS A 1171 20.86 23.95 47.36
C LYS A 1171 21.22 22.66 46.60
N LEU A 1172 20.76 22.48 45.36
CA LEU A 1172 21.23 21.39 44.48
C LEU A 1172 22.37 21.86 43.55
N ALA A 1173 22.39 23.16 43.20
CA ALA A 1173 23.44 23.77 42.37
C ALA A 1173 24.76 24.01 43.13
N GLN A 1174 24.74 23.92 44.46
CA GLN A 1174 25.90 24.04 45.35
C GLN A 1174 26.49 22.67 45.79
N MET A 1175 25.92 21.55 45.33
CA MET A 1175 26.41 20.20 45.70
C MET A 1175 27.43 19.68 44.69
N SER A 1176 28.40 18.89 45.17
CA SER A 1176 29.41 18.28 44.29
C SER A 1176 28.80 17.22 43.35
N PRO A 1177 29.47 16.88 42.23
CA PRO A 1177 29.04 15.79 41.36
C PRO A 1177 28.89 14.45 42.11
N GLU A 1178 29.76 14.21 43.10
CA GLU A 1178 29.78 13.00 43.93
C GLU A 1178 28.60 12.96 44.91
N GLU A 1179 28.29 14.08 45.56
CA GLU A 1179 27.09 14.20 46.41
C GLU A 1179 25.80 13.96 45.59
N ILE A 1180 25.74 14.49 44.38
CA ILE A 1180 24.61 14.29 43.45
C ILE A 1180 24.53 12.82 43.01
N ALA A 1181 25.66 12.15 42.78
CA ALA A 1181 25.72 10.72 42.45
C ALA A 1181 25.25 9.84 43.63
N ALA A 1182 25.80 10.06 44.83
CA ALA A 1182 25.42 9.35 46.05
C ALA A 1182 23.92 9.52 46.36
N ARG A 1183 23.38 10.73 46.17
CA ARG A 1183 21.96 11.03 46.37
C ARG A 1183 21.06 10.35 45.33
N LYS A 1184 21.49 10.23 44.07
CA LYS A 1184 20.81 9.42 43.04
C LYS A 1184 20.81 7.94 43.41
N ALA A 1185 21.95 7.39 43.84
CA ALA A 1185 22.08 5.99 44.25
C ALA A 1185 21.17 5.66 45.45
N ALA A 1186 21.08 6.55 46.45
CA ALA A 1186 20.17 6.38 47.59
C ALA A 1186 18.68 6.36 47.17
N ILE A 1187 18.28 7.19 46.20
CA ILE A 1187 16.91 7.21 45.65
C ILE A 1187 16.62 5.92 44.85
N ALA A 1188 17.59 5.44 44.05
CA ALA A 1188 17.47 4.19 43.32
C ALA A 1188 17.31 2.98 44.27
N LYS A 1189 18.17 2.89 45.31
CA LYS A 1189 18.10 1.85 46.35
C LYS A 1189 16.76 1.87 47.09
N LYS A 1190 16.19 3.05 47.35
CA LYS A 1190 14.86 3.20 47.98
C LYS A 1190 13.71 2.78 47.05
N LYS A 1191 13.78 3.09 45.74
CA LYS A 1191 12.81 2.58 44.75
C LYS A 1191 12.87 1.06 44.61
N ALA A 1192 14.08 0.47 44.58
CA ALA A 1192 14.26 -0.98 44.47
C ALA A 1192 13.66 -1.73 45.69
N ALA A 1193 13.78 -1.16 46.89
CA ALA A 1193 13.15 -1.71 48.09
C ALA A 1193 11.60 -1.72 47.99
N GLN A 1194 10.99 -0.63 47.52
CA GLN A 1194 9.54 -0.55 47.33
C GLN A 1194 9.04 -1.52 46.24
N ALA A 1195 9.80 -1.69 45.16
CA ALA A 1195 9.48 -2.64 44.09
C ALA A 1195 9.55 -4.11 44.57
N LYS A 1196 10.43 -4.45 45.52
CA LYS A 1196 10.43 -5.78 46.15
C LYS A 1196 9.19 -6.01 47.02
N GLN A 1197 8.77 -5.03 47.82
CA GLN A 1197 7.55 -5.17 48.64
C GLN A 1197 6.29 -5.40 47.81
N GLN A 1198 6.12 -4.70 46.66
CA GLN A 1198 4.96 -4.89 45.79
C GLN A 1198 4.91 -6.26 45.06
N LYS A 1199 6.01 -7.02 45.02
CA LYS A 1199 6.02 -8.38 44.44
C LYS A 1199 5.63 -9.50 45.41
N GLN A 1200 5.46 -9.21 46.70
CA GLN A 1200 5.10 -10.22 47.72
C GLN A 1200 3.60 -10.27 48.06
N SER A 1201 2.75 -9.50 47.37
CA SER A 1201 1.33 -9.33 47.72
C SER A 1201 0.39 -9.55 46.52
N ARG A 1202 0.40 -10.75 45.93
CA ARG A 1202 -0.61 -11.24 44.97
C ARG A 1202 -0.98 -12.70 45.26
N PRO A 1203 -2.26 -13.05 45.46
CA PRO A 1203 -2.73 -14.44 45.53
C PRO A 1203 -2.63 -15.17 44.18
N ARG A 1204 -2.73 -16.50 44.20
CA ARG A 1204 -3.06 -17.32 43.03
C ARG A 1204 -4.56 -17.20 42.68
N PRO A 1205 -4.96 -17.37 41.41
CA PRO A 1205 -6.32 -17.77 41.05
C PRO A 1205 -6.50 -19.28 41.20
N GLU A 1206 -7.74 -19.71 41.47
CA GLU A 1206 -8.22 -21.08 41.36
C GLU A 1206 -9.36 -21.13 40.33
N ASN A 1207 -9.94 -22.32 40.11
CA ASN A 1207 -11.11 -22.59 39.25
C ASN A 1207 -12.36 -21.74 39.68
N GLU A 1208 -13.47 -21.65 38.93
CA GLU A 1208 -14.17 -22.73 38.21
C GLU A 1208 -15.16 -22.20 37.13
N SER A 1209 -16.05 -23.09 36.67
CA SER A 1209 -16.97 -22.93 35.52
C SER A 1209 -18.41 -22.52 35.93
N GLN A 1210 -19.35 -22.57 34.96
CA GLN A 1210 -20.80 -22.30 35.06
C GLN A 1210 -21.19 -20.80 35.05
N ASP A 1211 -22.25 -20.34 34.35
CA ASP A 1211 -23.24 -21.02 33.48
C ASP A 1211 -23.82 -20.04 32.44
N SER A 1212 -24.46 -20.57 31.38
CA SER A 1212 -25.17 -19.89 30.24
C SER A 1212 -24.36 -19.66 28.96
#